data_AF-A0A8S9B7P2-F1
#
_entry.id   AF-A0A8S9B7P2-F1
#
_cell.length_a   1.000
_cell.length_b   1.000
_cell.length_c   1.000
_cell.angle_alpha   90.00
_cell.angle_beta   90.00
_cell.angle_gamma   90.00
#
_symmetry.space_group_name_H-M   'P 1'
#
loop_
_entity.id
_entity.type
_entity.pdbx_description
1 polymer ?
#
loop_
_entity_poly.entity_id
_entity_poly.type
_entity_poly.pdbx_seq_one_letter_code
_entity_poly.pdbx_strand_id
1 'polypeptide(L)'
;MREARDLLTSAGNIVAAPSSINPREMGKLNEAIPPSRRGEFQAHEERLTEAQSLRKGDQAASFQAVQLSRENLDWSLANLGPDHAITVYDQEELSMGLADPKYIKEITHRAKDGENAKQSINDLWEEVRNLDEKALETRSRIEGTSPPSRAFLETQRNLALDYARLGNDEKASELLQKNYDARRSHPELGEDHTSTVSTGHSLAARWHQMQRHEEARALNQKILDARIRLNKPEEDINESRNALLRNCKRIENIKKRELAKEAEKKSGSNVKPSNNTSSPGSRWSGGKSSEPTEIAQSPLPEITFKYVDPRASGIHHGSDIASTESGSNNSSPMNIPFRRGSGRVDRQSTPLIIDASPDQRQNQPRPKPWAQESRAPPKTQVSGPSKNLKPTSKNASKQAEPSRARSVSAGKDKSIKSPPRARSASPPAATRKHYRQLSDAGPGKDDEISSRDVNNWFYSLNNETQALLDPLRRARGKRVKIAILDTGIDIGHPCFAVDQAGERSSRRIKNREDFLDPRGNAHDVCGHGTHCVGLLRKVAPEADIYIARVAKDFNGDLNPDVVAKAILRACRDTKDEDGKKNWGVDIITMSFGFYGRVKVVQTAIQEALAKPVLVFAAASNNGTQRDVTFPAWLSGVICVNSATATGTASLFNPEPTPRNNFSIIGENIKSAWIRSPGRQNENTEKVMSGTSMATPIAAGVAALVLEYVLQNDPESVLIEQLDDLKHPDGMPEVFAKMVRGRGKYLNVVPWELLSVRNGRNMVTAFIEHALRNFRGE
;
A
#
# COMPACT_ATOMS: atom_id res chain seq x y z
N MET A 1 19.53 -7.99 17.07
CA MET A 1 19.02 -7.62 15.70
C MET A 1 17.49 -7.68 15.54
N ARG A 2 16.81 -8.84 15.57
CA ARG A 2 15.34 -8.88 15.45
C ARG A 2 14.68 -8.10 16.60
N GLU A 3 15.07 -8.38 17.83
CA GLU A 3 14.59 -7.66 19.01
C GLU A 3 14.91 -6.15 18.98
N ALA A 4 16.11 -5.75 18.54
CA ALA A 4 16.43 -4.34 18.32
C ALA A 4 15.53 -3.67 17.25
N ARG A 5 15.14 -4.42 16.21
CA ARG A 5 14.16 -3.98 15.21
C ARG A 5 12.74 -3.94 15.76
N ASP A 6 12.40 -4.81 16.71
CA ASP A 6 11.10 -4.80 17.38
C ASP A 6 10.99 -3.60 18.34
N LEU A 7 12.07 -3.24 19.05
CA LEU A 7 12.21 -1.99 19.82
C LEU A 7 12.13 -0.74 18.92
N LEU A 8 12.73 -0.77 17.73
CA LEU A 8 12.57 0.30 16.71
C LEU A 8 11.13 0.39 16.17
N THR A 9 10.40 -0.73 16.14
CA THR A 9 9.03 -0.80 15.63
C THR A 9 8.00 -0.39 16.70
N SER A 10 8.27 -0.66 17.98
CA SER A 10 7.48 -0.11 19.10
C SER A 10 7.72 1.40 19.26
N ALA A 11 8.96 1.87 19.09
CA ALA A 11 9.30 3.30 19.06
C ALA A 11 8.55 4.07 17.96
N GLY A 12 8.55 3.55 16.74
CA GLY A 12 8.05 4.26 15.55
C GLY A 12 6.53 4.43 15.43
N ASN A 13 5.73 3.72 16.24
CA ASN A 13 4.27 3.71 16.11
C ASN A 13 3.52 4.66 17.07
N ILE A 14 4.21 5.37 17.98
CA ILE A 14 3.55 6.31 18.91
C ILE A 14 4.41 7.56 19.17
N VAL A 15 4.95 8.19 18.12
CA VAL A 15 5.50 9.56 18.24
C VAL A 15 4.36 10.54 17.98
N ALA A 16 3.88 11.19 19.03
CA ALA A 16 2.88 12.25 18.90
C ALA A 16 3.51 13.50 18.28
N ALA A 17 2.74 14.19 17.42
CA ALA A 17 3.09 15.53 16.95
C ALA A 17 3.18 16.51 18.14
N PRO A 18 4.02 17.56 18.06
CA PRO A 18 4.41 18.37 19.21
C PRO A 18 3.22 19.04 19.91
N SER A 19 3.25 19.02 21.23
CA SER A 19 2.57 20.01 22.05
C SER A 19 3.28 21.34 21.88
N SER A 20 2.76 22.20 21.00
CA SER A 20 3.13 23.61 21.03
C SER A 20 2.72 24.19 22.38
N ILE A 21 3.66 24.36 23.31
CA ILE A 21 3.49 25.37 24.35
C ILE A 21 3.32 26.69 23.61
N ASN A 22 2.28 27.42 23.96
CA ASN A 22 1.98 28.68 23.29
C ASN A 22 3.14 29.65 23.55
N PRO A 23 3.82 30.21 22.53
CA PRO A 23 4.87 31.21 22.76
C PRO A 23 4.36 32.44 23.53
N ARG A 24 3.05 32.69 23.54
CA ARG A 24 2.41 33.73 24.37
C ARG A 24 2.26 33.38 25.85
N GLU A 25 2.37 32.10 26.23
CA GLU A 25 2.46 31.67 27.63
C GLU A 25 3.92 31.74 28.10
N MET A 26 4.88 31.30 27.28
CA MET A 26 6.32 31.54 27.51
C MET A 26 6.64 33.04 27.66
N GLY A 27 6.01 33.91 26.84
CA GLY A 27 6.19 35.35 26.92
C GLY A 27 5.82 36.00 28.26
N LYS A 28 5.01 35.36 29.10
CA LYS A 28 4.71 35.81 30.48
C LYS A 28 5.70 35.26 31.51
N LEU A 29 6.45 34.21 31.18
CA LEU A 29 7.50 33.62 32.01
C LEU A 29 8.89 34.24 31.71
N ASN A 30 9.05 34.85 30.54
CA ASN A 30 10.28 35.56 30.12
C ASN A 30 10.60 36.83 30.95
N GLU A 31 9.70 37.31 31.83
CA GLU A 31 9.93 38.50 32.66
C GLU A 31 10.99 38.28 33.76
N ALA A 32 11.41 37.03 34.01
CA ALA A 32 12.38 36.68 35.07
C ALA A 32 13.87 36.70 34.66
N ILE A 33 14.20 36.93 33.38
CA ILE A 33 15.61 36.86 32.92
C ILE A 33 16.34 38.18 33.27
N PRO A 34 17.44 38.12 34.07
CA PRO A 34 18.18 39.33 34.45
C PRO A 34 18.66 40.13 33.24
N PRO A 35 18.55 41.47 33.23
CA PRO A 35 19.01 42.30 32.11
C PRO A 35 20.46 42.06 31.69
N SER A 36 21.33 41.70 32.64
CA SER A 36 22.73 41.33 32.42
C SER A 36 22.95 40.06 31.59
N ARG A 37 21.96 39.15 31.52
CA ARG A 37 22.05 37.85 30.83
C ARG A 37 21.25 37.78 29.52
N ARG A 38 20.64 38.88 29.08
CA ARG A 38 19.84 38.89 27.83
C ARG A 38 20.62 38.48 26.58
N GLY A 39 21.91 38.82 26.50
CA GLY A 39 22.77 38.39 25.38
C GLY A 39 23.05 36.89 25.36
N GLU A 40 23.26 36.28 26.53
CA GLU A 40 23.40 34.82 26.65
C GLU A 40 22.07 34.10 26.34
N PHE A 41 20.95 34.68 26.78
CA PHE A 41 19.63 34.14 26.47
C PHE A 41 19.28 34.23 24.99
N GLN A 42 19.65 35.30 24.30
CA GLN A 42 19.48 35.38 22.84
C GLN A 42 20.24 34.25 22.13
N ALA A 43 21.47 33.93 22.57
CA ALA A 43 22.22 32.79 22.04
C ALA A 43 21.62 31.41 22.41
N HIS A 44 20.82 31.31 23.47
CA HIS A 44 19.99 30.13 23.77
C HIS A 44 18.78 30.04 22.83
N GLU A 45 18.06 31.15 22.59
CA GLU A 45 16.93 31.21 21.64
C GLU A 45 17.37 30.91 20.18
N GLU A 46 18.54 31.39 19.78
CA GLU A 46 19.14 31.11 18.46
C GLU A 46 19.48 29.62 18.31
N ARG A 47 20.16 29.01 19.29
CA ARG A 47 20.45 27.56 19.32
C ARG A 47 19.18 26.71 19.35
N LEU A 48 18.15 27.14 20.09
CA LEU A 48 16.86 26.45 20.14
C LEU A 48 16.19 26.46 18.76
N THR A 49 16.18 27.62 18.10
CA THR A 49 15.61 27.79 16.77
C THR A 49 16.36 26.93 15.73
N GLU A 50 17.69 26.87 15.83
CA GLU A 50 18.52 26.00 14.99
C GLU A 50 18.23 24.51 15.23
N ALA A 51 18.17 24.05 16.49
CA ALA A 51 17.84 22.67 16.86
C ALA A 51 16.46 22.25 16.31
N GLN A 52 15.44 23.09 16.48
CA GLN A 52 14.09 22.88 15.94
C GLN A 52 14.04 22.86 14.41
N SER A 53 14.92 23.61 13.74
CA SER A 53 15.07 23.62 12.29
C SER A 53 15.73 22.32 11.80
N LEU A 54 16.86 21.94 12.39
CA LEU A 54 17.64 20.75 12.06
C LEU A 54 16.83 19.45 12.26
N ARG A 55 15.99 19.38 13.31
CA ARG A 55 15.06 18.25 13.52
C ARG A 55 14.09 18.04 12.35
N LYS A 56 13.74 19.09 11.59
CA LYS A 56 12.92 18.99 10.36
C LYS A 56 13.74 18.54 9.14
N GLY A 57 15.06 18.62 9.20
CA GLY A 57 16.01 18.22 8.16
C GLY A 57 16.17 16.71 7.99
N ASP A 58 17.31 16.28 7.46
CA ASP A 58 17.61 14.87 7.19
C ASP A 58 18.10 14.10 8.43
N GLN A 59 18.57 12.86 8.21
CA GLN A 59 19.07 12.00 9.28
C GLN A 59 20.38 12.52 9.90
N ALA A 60 21.25 13.19 9.13
CA ALA A 60 22.50 13.76 9.64
C ALA A 60 22.23 14.98 10.53
N ALA A 61 21.26 15.82 10.15
CA ALA A 61 20.84 16.97 10.94
C ALA A 61 20.29 16.60 12.35
N SER A 62 19.73 15.39 12.52
CA SER A 62 19.18 14.94 13.81
C SER A 62 20.21 14.89 14.95
N PHE A 63 21.48 14.57 14.65
CA PHE A 63 22.55 14.55 15.65
C PHE A 63 22.93 15.96 16.11
N GLN A 64 23.02 16.91 15.18
CA GLN A 64 23.29 18.32 15.49
C GLN A 64 22.12 18.94 16.28
N ALA A 65 20.87 18.59 15.94
CA ALA A 65 19.70 18.99 16.71
C ALA A 65 19.77 18.53 18.18
N VAL A 66 20.06 17.24 18.43
CA VAL A 66 20.21 16.71 19.79
C VAL A 66 21.38 17.36 20.54
N GLN A 67 22.51 17.61 19.87
CA GLN A 67 23.64 18.29 20.49
C GLN A 67 23.25 19.70 20.96
N LEU A 68 22.62 20.51 20.09
CA LEU A 68 22.17 21.86 20.44
C LEU A 68 21.11 21.85 21.56
N SER A 69 20.18 20.88 21.58
CA SER A 69 19.25 20.71 22.70
C SER A 69 19.94 20.38 24.03
N ARG A 70 21.01 19.57 24.02
CA ARG A 70 21.83 19.32 25.22
C ARG A 70 22.52 20.61 25.69
N GLU A 71 23.18 21.32 24.79
CA GLU A 71 23.89 22.57 25.10
C GLU A 71 22.93 23.68 25.62
N ASN A 72 21.67 23.67 25.20
CA ASN A 72 20.64 24.55 25.74
C ASN A 72 20.19 24.14 27.14
N LEU A 73 19.91 22.84 27.35
CA LEU A 73 19.55 22.30 28.66
C LEU A 73 20.66 22.51 29.70
N ASP A 74 21.93 22.30 29.33
CA ASP A 74 23.07 22.56 30.20
C ASP A 74 23.15 24.04 30.59
N TRP A 75 22.89 24.95 29.63
CA TRP A 75 22.87 26.39 29.90
C TRP A 75 21.71 26.80 30.81
N SER A 76 20.49 26.30 30.61
CA SER A 76 19.34 26.66 31.44
C SER A 76 19.41 26.04 32.84
N LEU A 77 19.88 24.80 32.98
CA LEU A 77 20.21 24.21 34.28
C LEU A 77 21.23 25.04 35.05
N ALA A 78 22.31 25.48 34.39
CA ALA A 78 23.38 26.25 35.04
C ALA A 78 23.00 27.70 35.38
N ASN A 79 22.13 28.34 34.58
CA ASN A 79 21.87 29.78 34.69
C ASN A 79 20.50 30.15 35.26
N LEU A 80 19.51 29.26 35.13
CA LEU A 80 18.12 29.46 35.55
C LEU A 80 17.71 28.46 36.64
N GLY A 81 18.38 27.30 36.72
CA GLY A 81 18.12 26.25 37.69
C GLY A 81 17.08 25.22 37.22
N PRO A 82 16.92 24.08 37.93
CA PRO A 82 16.05 22.99 37.51
C PRO A 82 14.56 23.37 37.52
N ASP A 83 14.12 24.20 38.47
CA ASP A 83 12.73 24.64 38.64
C ASP A 83 12.27 25.79 37.72
N HIS A 84 13.08 26.17 36.72
CA HIS A 84 12.71 27.22 35.78
C HIS A 84 11.95 26.67 34.58
N ALA A 85 10.89 27.35 34.15
CA ALA A 85 10.04 26.88 33.05
C ALA A 85 10.79 26.68 31.71
N ILE A 86 11.82 27.48 31.44
CA ILE A 86 12.72 27.32 30.29
C ILE A 86 13.54 26.03 30.40
N THR A 87 14.02 25.69 31.61
CA THR A 87 14.75 24.44 31.85
C THR A 87 13.87 23.22 31.63
N VAL A 88 12.61 23.28 32.07
CA VAL A 88 11.60 22.24 31.76
C VAL A 88 11.37 22.12 30.25
N TYR A 89 11.30 23.26 29.55
CA TYR A 89 11.15 23.27 28.09
C TYR A 89 12.35 22.65 27.37
N ASP A 90 13.58 22.95 27.80
CA ASP A 90 14.78 22.35 27.23
C ASP A 90 14.90 20.85 27.53
N GLN A 91 14.42 20.39 28.71
CA GLN A 91 14.31 18.95 29.03
C GLN A 91 13.39 18.24 28.03
N GLU A 92 12.23 18.82 27.75
CA GLU A 92 11.24 18.28 26.80
C GLU A 92 11.75 18.34 25.36
N GLU A 93 12.43 19.41 24.94
CA GLU A 93 13.02 19.52 23.59
C GLU A 93 14.17 18.55 23.37
N LEU A 94 15.00 18.28 24.40
CA LEU A 94 16.01 17.24 24.35
C LEU A 94 15.38 15.85 24.30
N SER A 95 14.41 15.57 25.18
CA SER A 95 13.64 14.32 25.19
C SER A 95 13.03 14.02 23.81
N MET A 96 12.38 15.01 23.20
CA MET A 96 11.84 14.92 21.84
C MET A 96 12.91 14.70 20.76
N GLY A 97 14.10 15.29 20.90
CA GLY A 97 15.22 15.08 19.98
C GLY A 97 15.78 13.65 20.06
N LEU A 98 15.96 13.14 21.29
CA LEU A 98 16.42 11.78 21.56
C LEU A 98 15.39 10.74 21.09
N ALA A 99 14.10 11.03 21.22
CA ALA A 99 13.00 10.20 20.75
C ALA A 99 12.72 10.29 19.22
N ASP A 100 13.44 11.13 18.46
CA ASP A 100 13.23 11.28 17.02
C ASP A 100 13.61 9.97 16.27
N PRO A 101 12.71 9.36 15.47
CA PRO A 101 13.00 8.17 14.69
C PRO A 101 14.23 8.27 13.78
N LYS A 102 14.66 9.47 13.37
CA LYS A 102 15.91 9.72 12.63
C LYS A 102 17.13 9.52 13.51
N TYR A 103 17.10 10.07 14.73
CA TYR A 103 18.20 9.97 15.70
C TYR A 103 18.38 8.53 16.17
N ILE A 104 17.28 7.84 16.51
CA ILE A 104 17.30 6.43 16.92
C ILE A 104 17.84 5.52 15.80
N LYS A 105 17.43 5.74 14.53
CA LYS A 105 17.98 5.02 13.36
C LYS A 105 19.48 5.22 13.20
N GLU A 106 19.97 6.44 13.42
CA GLU A 106 21.39 6.78 13.25
C GLU A 106 22.24 6.22 14.40
N ILE A 107 21.75 6.22 15.66
CA ILE A 107 22.35 5.46 16.77
C ILE A 107 22.44 3.97 16.41
N THR A 108 21.34 3.40 15.89
CA THR A 108 21.29 1.99 15.47
C THR A 108 22.32 1.70 14.37
N HIS A 109 22.52 2.62 13.42
CA HIS A 109 23.52 2.47 12.35
C HIS A 109 24.95 2.53 12.88
N ARG A 110 25.22 3.39 13.87
CA ARG A 110 26.57 3.58 14.45
C ARG A 110 26.98 2.47 15.41
N ALA A 111 26.02 1.70 15.94
CA ALA A 111 26.31 0.52 16.73
C ALA A 111 27.05 -0.56 15.91
N LYS A 112 28.14 -1.09 16.46
CA LYS A 112 29.03 -2.04 15.76
C LYS A 112 28.39 -3.41 15.50
N ASP A 113 27.39 -3.77 16.30
CA ASP A 113 26.61 -5.01 16.18
C ASP A 113 25.20 -4.84 16.80
N GLY A 114 24.41 -5.91 16.71
CA GLY A 114 23.00 -5.91 17.07
C GLY A 114 22.64 -6.07 18.54
N GLU A 115 23.62 -6.32 19.42
CA GLU A 115 23.44 -6.27 20.88
C GLU A 115 23.84 -4.89 21.41
N ASN A 116 24.95 -4.34 20.92
CA ASN A 116 25.32 -2.95 21.14
C ASN A 116 24.19 -2.00 20.69
N ALA A 117 23.55 -2.26 19.55
CA ALA A 117 22.39 -1.49 19.11
C ALA A 117 21.18 -1.59 20.07
N LYS A 118 20.93 -2.77 20.63
CA LYS A 118 19.83 -3.01 21.58
C LYS A 118 20.08 -2.27 22.89
N GLN A 119 21.31 -2.36 23.43
CA GLN A 119 21.69 -1.66 24.65
C GLN A 119 21.61 -0.14 24.45
N SER A 120 22.19 0.41 23.38
CA SER A 120 22.13 1.85 23.12
C SER A 120 20.71 2.39 22.90
N ILE A 121 19.77 1.56 22.39
CA ILE A 121 18.34 1.94 22.32
C ILE A 121 17.69 1.94 23.71
N ASN A 122 18.02 0.98 24.57
CA ASN A 122 17.51 0.94 25.95
C ASN A 122 18.06 2.12 26.76
N ASP A 123 19.38 2.37 26.73
CA ASP A 123 20.04 3.49 27.41
C ASP A 123 19.41 4.83 26.99
N LEU A 124 19.10 4.98 25.69
CA LEU A 124 18.42 6.15 25.13
C LEU A 124 17.01 6.32 25.68
N TRP A 125 16.21 5.24 25.77
CA TRP A 125 14.85 5.32 26.34
C TRP A 125 14.84 5.53 27.85
N GLU A 126 15.87 5.06 28.57
CA GLU A 126 16.07 5.41 29.98
C GLU A 126 16.41 6.90 30.13
N GLU A 127 17.26 7.47 29.27
CA GLU A 127 17.54 8.90 29.25
C GLU A 127 16.30 9.74 28.95
N VAL A 128 15.55 9.41 27.89
CA VAL A 128 14.28 10.06 27.53
C VAL A 128 13.30 10.03 28.70
N ARG A 129 13.05 8.85 29.30
CA ARG A 129 12.19 8.70 30.48
C ARG A 129 12.66 9.59 31.63
N ASN A 130 13.97 9.63 31.92
CA ASN A 130 14.52 10.43 33.01
C ASN A 130 14.36 11.95 32.78
N LEU A 131 14.34 12.41 31.52
CA LEU A 131 14.05 13.81 31.18
C LEU A 131 12.57 14.12 31.37
N ASP A 132 11.67 13.29 30.83
CA ASP A 132 10.22 13.49 30.93
C ASP A 132 9.70 13.34 32.38
N GLU A 133 10.31 12.46 33.19
CA GLU A 133 10.00 12.30 34.62
C GLU A 133 10.37 13.57 35.41
N LYS A 134 11.56 14.13 35.18
CA LYS A 134 11.99 15.41 35.79
C LYS A 134 11.15 16.58 35.32
N ALA A 135 10.84 16.66 34.03
CA ALA A 135 9.98 17.69 33.47
C ALA A 135 8.59 17.65 34.11
N LEU A 136 7.98 16.47 34.22
CA LEU A 136 6.66 16.29 34.84
C LEU A 136 6.65 16.62 36.34
N GLU A 137 7.66 16.16 37.08
CA GLU A 137 7.80 16.47 38.51
C GLU A 137 7.91 17.98 38.73
N THR A 138 8.70 18.65 37.89
CA THR A 138 8.94 20.09 37.96
C THR A 138 7.71 20.90 37.55
N ARG A 139 6.99 20.51 36.48
CA ARG A 139 5.67 21.09 36.15
C ARG A 139 4.67 20.92 37.30
N SER A 140 4.69 19.78 37.99
CA SER A 140 3.83 19.55 39.16
C SER A 140 4.14 20.48 40.33
N ARG A 141 5.38 20.96 40.46
CA ARG A 141 5.77 21.99 41.45
C ARG A 141 5.38 23.41 41.01
N ILE A 142 5.55 23.74 39.72
CA ILE A 142 5.34 25.09 39.18
C ILE A 142 3.85 25.42 38.96
N GLU A 143 3.09 24.52 38.33
CA GLU A 143 1.78 24.83 37.75
C GLU A 143 0.60 24.63 38.73
N GLY A 144 0.83 23.86 39.82
CA GLY A 144 -0.20 23.54 40.81
C GLY A 144 -1.23 22.49 40.36
N THR A 145 -1.92 21.90 41.33
CA THR A 145 -2.83 20.76 41.08
C THR A 145 -4.30 21.17 40.98
N SER A 146 -4.74 21.43 39.74
CA SER A 146 -6.12 21.33 39.22
C SER A 146 -6.75 22.65 38.71
N PRO A 147 -7.30 22.68 37.47
CA PRO A 147 -7.13 21.67 36.43
C PRO A 147 -5.68 21.67 35.89
N PRO A 148 -5.06 20.51 35.65
CA PRO A 148 -3.70 20.45 35.10
C PRO A 148 -3.65 21.06 33.69
N SER A 149 -2.57 21.79 33.37
CA SER A 149 -2.43 22.47 32.09
C SER A 149 -2.36 21.49 30.91
N ARG A 150 -2.61 22.00 29.69
CA ARG A 150 -2.39 21.23 28.47
C ARG A 150 -0.94 20.76 28.31
N ALA A 151 0.05 21.55 28.76
CA ALA A 151 1.45 21.15 28.71
C ALA A 151 1.73 19.97 29.66
N PHE A 152 1.35 20.09 30.93
CA PHE A 152 1.43 19.00 31.92
C PHE A 152 0.79 17.70 31.42
N LEU A 153 -0.38 17.80 30.79
CA LEU A 153 -1.07 16.63 30.23
C LEU A 153 -0.34 16.01 29.03
N GLU A 154 0.46 16.75 28.28
CA GLU A 154 1.26 16.20 27.18
C GLU A 154 2.57 15.58 27.70
N THR A 155 3.28 16.23 28.65
CA THR A 155 4.45 15.65 29.34
C THR A 155 4.09 14.33 30.02
N GLN A 156 2.97 14.29 30.77
CA GLN A 156 2.49 13.06 31.42
C GLN A 156 2.13 11.96 30.40
N ARG A 157 1.63 12.32 29.21
CA ARG A 157 1.31 11.36 28.15
C ARG A 157 2.59 10.82 27.51
N ASN A 158 3.60 11.65 27.30
CA ASN A 158 4.88 11.23 26.72
C ASN A 158 5.64 10.28 27.67
N LEU A 159 5.84 10.66 28.93
CA LEU A 159 6.42 9.80 29.98
C LEU A 159 5.75 8.41 30.03
N ALA A 160 4.42 8.36 29.92
CA ALA A 160 3.68 7.11 29.92
C ALA A 160 3.95 6.24 28.68
N LEU A 161 4.23 6.84 27.52
CA LEU A 161 4.69 6.13 26.33
C LEU A 161 6.14 5.67 26.46
N ASP A 162 6.99 6.39 27.20
CA ASP A 162 8.38 5.97 27.44
C ASP A 162 8.47 4.77 28.38
N TYR A 163 7.66 4.74 29.44
CA TYR A 163 7.49 3.51 30.23
C TYR A 163 7.00 2.34 29.35
N ALA A 164 6.10 2.58 28.39
CA ALA A 164 5.64 1.54 27.48
C ALA A 164 6.74 1.04 26.51
N ARG A 165 7.64 1.93 26.07
CA ARG A 165 8.81 1.58 25.23
C ARG A 165 9.83 0.73 25.99
N LEU A 166 10.01 1.02 27.28
CA LEU A 166 10.81 0.22 28.21
C LEU A 166 10.10 -1.08 28.69
N GLY A 167 8.92 -1.41 28.13
CA GLY A 167 8.16 -2.62 28.46
C GLY A 167 7.39 -2.57 29.79
N ASN A 168 7.35 -1.42 30.47
CA ASN A 168 6.60 -1.22 31.70
C ASN A 168 5.15 -0.79 31.38
N ASP A 169 4.36 -1.73 30.84
CA ASP A 169 2.94 -1.52 30.51
C ASP A 169 2.09 -1.16 31.75
N GLU A 170 2.48 -1.63 32.94
CA GLU A 170 1.81 -1.30 34.21
C GLU A 170 1.87 0.20 34.49
N LYS A 171 3.08 0.77 34.60
CA LYS A 171 3.27 2.20 34.89
C LYS A 171 2.75 3.09 33.76
N ALA A 172 2.93 2.65 32.52
CA ALA A 172 2.34 3.30 31.35
C ALA A 172 0.80 3.38 31.44
N SER A 173 0.13 2.29 31.83
CA SER A 173 -1.33 2.27 31.97
C SER A 173 -1.82 3.13 33.15
N GLU A 174 -1.08 3.17 34.26
CA GLU A 174 -1.39 4.03 35.42
C GLU A 174 -1.37 5.51 35.02
N LEU A 175 -0.31 5.95 34.34
CA LEU A 175 -0.15 7.32 33.89
C LEU A 175 -1.14 7.68 32.78
N LEU A 176 -1.35 6.81 31.79
CA LEU A 176 -2.35 7.03 30.72
C LEU A 176 -3.78 7.07 31.26
N GLN A 177 -4.12 6.31 32.31
CA GLN A 177 -5.43 6.39 32.97
C GLN A 177 -5.61 7.74 33.66
N LYS A 178 -4.67 8.17 34.50
CA LYS A 178 -4.70 9.50 35.15
C LYS A 178 -4.79 10.63 34.10
N ASN A 179 -4.05 10.49 33.00
CA ASN A 179 -4.04 11.44 31.91
C ASN A 179 -5.38 11.49 31.15
N TYR A 180 -5.96 10.32 30.86
CA TYR A 180 -7.27 10.21 30.21
C TYR A 180 -8.39 10.77 31.09
N ASP A 181 -8.36 10.47 32.39
CA ASP A 181 -9.30 11.01 33.38
C ASP A 181 -9.22 12.53 33.50
N ALA A 182 -8.01 13.08 33.60
CA ALA A 182 -7.81 14.52 33.62
C ALA A 182 -8.28 15.19 32.33
N ARG A 183 -7.95 14.63 31.15
CA ARG A 183 -8.37 15.15 29.85
C ARG A 183 -9.88 15.14 29.65
N ARG A 184 -10.59 14.07 30.04
CA ARG A 184 -12.06 14.02 29.93
C ARG A 184 -12.79 14.99 30.86
N SER A 185 -12.18 15.37 31.99
CA SER A 185 -12.71 16.40 32.89
C SER A 185 -12.19 17.82 32.64
N HIS A 186 -11.19 17.99 31.76
CA HIS A 186 -10.57 19.29 31.52
C HIS A 186 -11.50 20.21 30.71
N PRO A 187 -11.76 21.47 31.15
CA PRO A 187 -12.76 22.35 30.52
C PRO A 187 -12.62 22.57 29.02
N GLU A 188 -11.39 22.66 28.51
CA GLU A 188 -11.10 22.88 27.08
C GLU A 188 -10.95 21.61 26.23
N LEU A 189 -11.00 20.42 26.85
CA LEU A 189 -10.79 19.14 26.18
C LEU A 189 -12.09 18.32 26.21
N GLY A 190 -12.47 17.80 27.37
CA GLY A 190 -13.61 16.89 27.47
C GLY A 190 -13.38 15.54 26.76
N GLU A 191 -14.40 14.69 26.75
CA GLU A 191 -14.33 13.31 26.23
C GLU A 191 -14.04 13.24 24.73
N ASP A 192 -14.64 14.13 23.93
CA ASP A 192 -14.55 14.12 22.47
C ASP A 192 -13.38 14.96 21.91
N HIS A 193 -12.44 15.47 22.72
CA HIS A 193 -11.27 16.14 22.15
C HIS A 193 -10.28 15.12 21.53
N THR A 194 -9.71 15.48 20.37
CA THR A 194 -8.80 14.62 19.58
C THR A 194 -7.68 13.99 20.42
N SER A 195 -7.06 14.76 21.33
CA SER A 195 -6.02 14.24 22.22
C SER A 195 -6.55 13.36 23.36
N THR A 196 -7.76 13.59 23.88
CA THR A 196 -8.43 12.68 24.83
C THR A 196 -8.66 11.31 24.19
N VAL A 197 -9.18 11.31 22.95
CA VAL A 197 -9.41 10.11 22.12
C VAL A 197 -8.09 9.37 21.83
N SER A 198 -7.01 10.10 21.56
CA SER A 198 -5.67 9.53 21.34
C SER A 198 -5.04 8.91 22.60
N THR A 199 -5.12 9.61 23.75
CA THR A 199 -4.70 9.06 25.05
C THR A 199 -5.49 7.80 25.40
N GLY A 200 -6.82 7.81 25.20
CA GLY A 200 -7.66 6.64 25.42
C GLY A 200 -7.27 5.45 24.53
N HIS A 201 -6.92 5.69 23.27
CA HIS A 201 -6.47 4.62 22.38
C HIS A 201 -5.16 4.00 22.85
N SER A 202 -4.21 4.86 23.26
CA SER A 202 -2.94 4.43 23.85
C SER A 202 -3.15 3.61 25.12
N LEU A 203 -4.06 4.02 26.00
CA LEU A 203 -4.44 3.30 27.22
C LEU A 203 -5.04 1.92 26.92
N ALA A 204 -5.99 1.86 26.00
CA ALA A 204 -6.61 0.60 25.58
C ALA A 204 -5.59 -0.37 24.94
N ALA A 205 -4.55 0.15 24.27
CA ALA A 205 -3.45 -0.66 23.76
C ALA A 205 -2.57 -1.24 24.89
N ARG A 206 -2.29 -0.50 25.97
CA ARG A 206 -1.59 -1.04 27.15
C ARG A 206 -2.41 -2.14 27.82
N TRP A 207 -3.70 -1.89 28.07
CA TRP A 207 -4.61 -2.90 28.64
C TRP A 207 -4.70 -4.17 27.80
N HIS A 208 -4.63 -4.06 26.47
CA HIS A 208 -4.55 -5.23 25.60
C HIS A 208 -3.29 -6.08 25.85
N GLN A 209 -2.12 -5.45 26.03
CA GLN A 209 -0.87 -6.18 26.35
C GLN A 209 -0.93 -6.82 27.74
N MET A 210 -1.50 -6.10 28.72
CA MET A 210 -1.76 -6.61 30.09
C MET A 210 -2.87 -7.68 30.17
N GLN A 211 -3.38 -8.18 29.04
CA GLN A 211 -4.46 -9.17 28.94
C GLN A 211 -5.83 -8.72 29.50
N ARG A 212 -5.99 -7.42 29.82
CA ARG A 212 -7.23 -6.77 30.29
C ARG A 212 -8.18 -6.50 29.11
N HIS A 213 -8.51 -7.56 28.37
CA HIS A 213 -9.13 -7.46 27.04
C HIS A 213 -10.57 -6.91 27.05
N GLU A 214 -11.39 -7.21 28.05
CA GLU A 214 -12.76 -6.64 28.16
C GLU A 214 -12.72 -5.14 28.47
N GLU A 215 -11.78 -4.67 29.30
CA GLU A 215 -11.58 -3.23 29.57
C GLU A 215 -11.06 -2.49 28.32
N ALA A 216 -10.06 -3.08 27.65
CA ALA A 216 -9.54 -2.58 26.38
C ALA A 216 -10.62 -2.56 25.27
N ARG A 217 -11.54 -3.52 25.25
CA ARG A 217 -12.71 -3.54 24.35
C ARG A 217 -13.66 -2.39 24.66
N ALA A 218 -14.08 -2.25 25.92
CA ALA A 218 -15.02 -1.24 26.35
C ALA A 218 -14.51 0.18 26.06
N LEU A 219 -13.22 0.43 26.29
CA LEU A 219 -12.59 1.71 25.97
C LEU A 219 -12.46 1.94 24.45
N ASN A 220 -12.04 0.93 23.67
CA ASN A 220 -11.99 1.06 22.20
C ASN A 220 -13.36 1.32 21.56
N GLN A 221 -14.46 0.80 22.14
CA GLN A 221 -15.81 1.14 21.68
C GLN A 221 -16.10 2.64 21.85
N LYS A 222 -15.89 3.19 23.06
CA LYS A 222 -16.09 4.62 23.33
C LYS A 222 -15.26 5.52 22.39
N ILE A 223 -14.03 5.11 22.10
CA ILE A 223 -13.10 5.82 21.21
C ILE A 223 -13.58 5.76 19.76
N LEU A 224 -14.07 4.60 19.29
CA LEU A 224 -14.67 4.47 17.97
C LEU A 224 -15.88 5.40 17.82
N ASP A 225 -16.77 5.42 18.83
CA ASP A 225 -17.96 6.27 18.83
C ASP A 225 -17.58 7.76 18.84
N ALA A 226 -16.56 8.16 19.61
CA ALA A 226 -16.01 9.52 19.61
C ALA A 226 -15.37 9.90 18.26
N ARG A 227 -14.56 9.02 17.65
CA ARG A 227 -13.97 9.25 16.31
C ARG A 227 -15.04 9.42 15.23
N ILE A 228 -16.16 8.70 15.34
CA ILE A 228 -17.33 8.87 14.46
C ILE A 228 -18.04 10.21 14.72
N ARG A 229 -18.34 10.57 15.98
CA ARG A 229 -18.96 11.88 16.32
C ARG A 229 -18.13 13.07 15.81
N LEU A 230 -16.82 12.97 15.90
CA LEU A 230 -15.86 13.98 15.46
C LEU A 230 -15.61 14.00 13.95
N ASN A 231 -16.26 13.12 13.18
CA ASN A 231 -16.04 12.96 11.74
C ASN A 231 -14.55 12.84 11.38
N LYS A 232 -13.82 12.00 12.13
CA LYS A 232 -12.39 11.75 11.89
C LYS A 232 -12.18 11.05 10.53
N PRO A 233 -10.97 11.14 9.95
CA PRO A 233 -10.61 10.34 8.79
C PRO A 233 -10.99 8.87 8.95
N GLU A 234 -11.46 8.26 7.88
CA GLU A 234 -11.88 6.85 7.87
C GLU A 234 -10.73 5.89 8.28
N GLU A 235 -9.47 6.34 8.18
CA GLU A 235 -8.29 5.66 8.70
C GLU A 235 -8.32 5.54 10.24
N ASP A 236 -8.46 6.66 10.96
CA ASP A 236 -8.63 6.68 12.43
C ASP A 236 -9.82 5.81 12.86
N ILE A 237 -10.95 5.91 12.14
CA ILE A 237 -12.15 5.11 12.45
C ILE A 237 -11.83 3.61 12.28
N ASN A 238 -11.14 3.23 11.22
CA ASN A 238 -10.75 1.84 10.97
C ASN A 238 -9.65 1.32 11.93
N GLU A 239 -8.72 2.16 12.39
CA GLU A 239 -7.77 1.81 13.45
C GLU A 239 -8.51 1.39 14.73
N SER A 240 -9.52 2.17 15.15
CA SER A 240 -10.35 1.84 16.31
C SER A 240 -11.22 0.60 16.09
N ARG A 241 -11.81 0.41 14.90
CA ARG A 241 -12.52 -0.84 14.55
C ARG A 241 -11.59 -2.06 14.64
N ASN A 242 -10.35 -1.94 14.14
CA ASN A 242 -9.36 -3.01 14.18
C ASN A 242 -8.87 -3.31 15.60
N ALA A 243 -8.70 -2.28 16.45
CA ALA A 243 -8.37 -2.47 17.86
C ALA A 243 -9.53 -3.11 18.64
N LEU A 244 -10.77 -2.71 18.37
CA LEU A 244 -11.97 -3.34 18.94
C LEU A 244 -12.07 -4.82 18.52
N LEU A 245 -11.93 -5.11 17.22
CA LEU A 245 -11.98 -6.48 16.66
C LEU A 245 -10.88 -7.38 17.25
N ARG A 246 -9.64 -6.88 17.41
CA ARG A 246 -8.55 -7.61 18.07
C ARG A 246 -8.91 -8.00 19.50
N ASN A 247 -9.53 -7.10 20.27
CA ASN A 247 -10.00 -7.43 21.62
C ASN A 247 -11.14 -8.45 21.60
N CYS A 248 -12.16 -8.27 20.76
CA CYS A 248 -13.27 -9.21 20.61
C CYS A 248 -12.81 -10.64 20.28
N LYS A 249 -11.96 -10.81 19.25
CA LYS A 249 -11.38 -12.12 18.88
C LYS A 249 -10.61 -12.76 20.03
N ARG A 250 -9.87 -11.95 20.80
CA ARG A 250 -9.07 -12.45 21.93
C ARG A 250 -9.94 -12.90 23.10
N ILE A 251 -10.98 -12.15 23.43
CA ILE A 251 -12.01 -12.53 24.42
C ILE A 251 -12.71 -13.83 24.02
N GLU A 252 -13.13 -13.94 22.76
CA GLU A 252 -13.78 -15.15 22.24
C GLU A 252 -12.88 -16.38 22.34
N ASN A 253 -11.59 -16.24 21.98
CA ASN A 253 -10.60 -17.31 22.10
C ASN A 253 -10.30 -17.71 23.55
N ILE A 254 -10.41 -16.79 24.51
CA ILE A 254 -10.31 -17.11 25.95
C ILE A 254 -11.55 -17.91 26.38
N LYS A 255 -12.76 -17.43 26.05
CA LYS A 255 -14.03 -18.13 26.37
C LYS A 255 -14.10 -19.53 25.77
N LYS A 256 -13.66 -19.72 24.51
CA LYS A 256 -13.53 -21.04 23.88
C LYS A 256 -12.59 -21.98 24.65
N ARG A 257 -11.45 -21.48 25.14
CA ARG A 257 -10.50 -22.25 25.95
C ARG A 257 -11.02 -22.58 27.35
N GLU A 258 -11.79 -21.68 27.96
CA GLU A 258 -12.43 -21.93 29.25
C GLU A 258 -13.51 -23.00 29.13
N LEU A 259 -14.38 -22.91 28.11
CA LEU A 259 -15.39 -23.93 27.81
C LEU A 259 -14.77 -25.29 27.49
N ALA A 260 -13.65 -25.32 26.74
CA ALA A 260 -12.92 -26.57 26.47
C ALA A 260 -12.36 -27.19 27.77
N LYS A 261 -11.72 -26.41 28.63
CA LYS A 261 -11.24 -26.87 29.95
C LYS A 261 -12.37 -27.34 30.86
N GLU A 262 -13.53 -26.70 30.81
CA GLU A 262 -14.70 -27.12 31.59
C GLU A 262 -15.31 -28.42 31.04
N ALA A 263 -15.30 -28.62 29.72
CA ALA A 263 -15.69 -29.86 29.07
C ALA A 263 -14.72 -31.02 29.41
N GLU A 264 -13.40 -30.79 29.38
CA GLU A 264 -12.37 -31.75 29.82
C GLU A 264 -12.53 -32.10 31.31
N LYS A 265 -12.83 -31.10 32.16
CA LYS A 265 -13.09 -31.34 33.58
C LYS A 265 -14.38 -32.13 33.83
N LYS A 266 -15.37 -32.03 32.93
CA LYS A 266 -16.63 -32.80 32.95
C LYS A 266 -16.50 -34.19 32.32
N SER A 267 -15.57 -34.42 31.40
CA SER A 267 -15.35 -35.72 30.74
C SER A 267 -14.54 -36.72 31.57
N GLY A 268 -13.93 -36.29 32.68
CA GLY A 268 -13.40 -37.20 33.70
C GLY A 268 -12.11 -37.94 33.34
N SER A 269 -11.43 -37.58 32.25
CA SER A 269 -10.18 -38.23 31.84
C SER A 269 -8.98 -37.76 32.67
N ASN A 270 -8.72 -38.43 33.79
CA ASN A 270 -7.56 -38.19 34.66
C ASN A 270 -6.25 -38.73 34.04
N VAL A 271 -5.74 -38.04 33.02
CA VAL A 271 -4.41 -38.31 32.45
C VAL A 271 -3.39 -37.41 33.16
N LYS A 272 -2.58 -38.01 34.05
CA LYS A 272 -1.43 -37.31 34.66
C LYS A 272 -0.42 -36.92 33.57
N PRO A 273 0.13 -35.69 33.59
CA PRO A 273 1.27 -35.37 32.73
C PRO A 273 2.51 -36.15 33.21
N SER A 274 2.97 -37.10 32.39
CA SER A 274 4.27 -37.73 32.61
C SER A 274 5.38 -36.78 32.19
N ASN A 275 6.16 -36.27 33.14
CA ASN A 275 7.44 -35.64 32.84
C ASN A 275 8.32 -36.62 32.06
N ASN A 276 8.82 -36.22 30.89
CA ASN A 276 10.10 -36.75 30.42
C ASN A 276 10.83 -35.73 29.54
N THR A 277 12.00 -35.33 30.04
CA THR A 277 13.02 -34.57 29.31
C THR A 277 13.88 -35.49 28.44
N SER A 278 14.62 -34.89 27.50
CA SER A 278 15.76 -35.43 26.73
C SER A 278 15.51 -36.14 25.37
N SER A 279 15.92 -35.40 24.32
CA SER A 279 16.78 -35.80 23.19
C SER A 279 16.37 -36.86 22.14
N PRO A 280 16.89 -36.76 20.88
CA PRO A 280 16.32 -37.47 19.72
C PRO A 280 17.10 -38.71 19.28
N GLY A 281 16.40 -39.71 18.71
CA GLY A 281 17.05 -40.85 18.06
C GLY A 281 16.12 -41.83 17.31
N SER A 282 16.54 -42.21 16.09
CA SER A 282 16.25 -43.48 15.37
C SER A 282 14.80 -43.93 15.03
N ARG A 283 14.47 -43.76 13.74
CA ARG A 283 13.99 -44.77 12.74
C ARG A 283 12.98 -45.89 13.10
N TRP A 284 12.05 -46.07 12.14
CA TRP A 284 11.30 -47.30 11.76
C TRP A 284 10.21 -47.77 12.76
N SER A 285 9.09 -48.39 12.36
CA SER A 285 8.49 -48.62 11.03
C SER A 285 7.07 -49.19 11.17
N GLY A 286 6.13 -48.81 10.28
CA GLY A 286 4.97 -49.63 9.88
C GLY A 286 3.81 -49.85 10.88
N GLY A 287 2.59 -49.54 10.44
CA GLY A 287 1.35 -49.89 11.16
C GLY A 287 0.12 -49.37 10.40
N LYS A 288 -0.82 -50.24 10.04
CA LYS A 288 -2.01 -49.89 9.23
C LYS A 288 -3.20 -49.46 10.10
N SER A 289 -4.09 -48.68 9.46
CA SER A 289 -5.55 -48.68 9.62
C SER A 289 -6.17 -48.48 11.01
N SER A 290 -6.91 -47.37 11.18
CA SER A 290 -8.38 -47.41 11.19
C SER A 290 -8.96 -46.00 11.19
N GLU A 291 -10.02 -45.77 10.40
CA GLU A 291 -10.88 -44.60 10.53
C GLU A 291 -11.80 -44.76 11.76
N PRO A 292 -12.28 -43.64 12.31
CA PRO A 292 -13.67 -43.62 12.76
C PRO A 292 -14.41 -42.35 12.28
N THR A 293 -15.33 -42.58 11.35
CA THR A 293 -16.74 -42.17 11.39
C THR A 293 -17.10 -40.72 11.76
N GLU A 294 -17.78 -40.05 10.82
CA GLU A 294 -18.45 -38.76 11.02
C GLU A 294 -19.45 -38.78 12.19
N ILE A 295 -19.44 -37.70 12.99
CA ILE A 295 -20.57 -37.33 13.85
C ILE A 295 -21.24 -36.11 13.22
N ALA A 296 -22.48 -36.29 12.77
CA ALA A 296 -23.25 -35.26 12.09
C ALA A 296 -23.46 -34.01 12.99
N GLN A 297 -23.02 -32.84 12.52
CA GLN A 297 -23.32 -31.58 13.18
C GLN A 297 -24.73 -31.11 12.79
N SER A 298 -25.60 -30.95 13.79
CA SER A 298 -26.84 -30.18 13.62
C SER A 298 -26.54 -28.67 13.73
N PRO A 299 -27.14 -27.80 12.90
CA PRO A 299 -26.83 -26.37 12.92
C PRO A 299 -27.40 -25.66 14.16
N LEU A 300 -26.64 -24.68 14.65
CA LEU A 300 -27.04 -23.74 15.71
C LEU A 300 -27.25 -22.32 15.13
N PRO A 301 -28.02 -21.44 15.81
CA PRO A 301 -28.88 -20.47 15.12
C PRO A 301 -28.19 -19.17 14.67
N GLU A 302 -28.76 -18.55 13.63
CA GLU A 302 -28.40 -17.21 13.18
C GLU A 302 -28.64 -16.13 14.25
N ILE A 303 -27.61 -15.37 14.59
CA ILE A 303 -27.74 -14.12 15.36
C ILE A 303 -27.88 -12.97 14.36
N THR A 304 -29.13 -12.54 14.10
CA THR A 304 -29.43 -11.40 13.24
C THR A 304 -29.30 -10.07 13.98
N PHE A 305 -28.33 -9.25 13.58
CA PHE A 305 -28.26 -7.85 14.00
C PHE A 305 -29.28 -7.01 13.22
N LYS A 306 -30.35 -6.55 13.90
CA LYS A 306 -31.27 -5.56 13.31
C LYS A 306 -30.59 -4.20 13.19
N TYR A 307 -30.24 -3.83 11.97
CA TYR A 307 -29.87 -2.46 11.63
C TYR A 307 -31.12 -1.57 11.66
N VAL A 308 -31.12 -0.53 12.50
CA VAL A 308 -32.17 0.50 12.52
C VAL A 308 -31.70 1.68 11.66
N ASP A 309 -32.48 2.01 10.64
CA ASP A 309 -32.19 3.14 9.73
C ASP A 309 -32.27 4.48 10.48
N PRO A 310 -31.20 5.31 10.50
CA PRO A 310 -31.22 6.63 11.13
C PRO A 310 -32.06 7.70 10.42
N ARG A 311 -32.76 7.39 9.31
CA ARG A 311 -33.47 8.38 8.47
C ARG A 311 -34.98 8.51 8.73
N ALA A 312 -35.45 8.21 9.93
CA ALA A 312 -36.85 8.36 10.34
C ALA A 312 -37.04 9.11 11.66
N SER A 313 -36.51 10.34 11.76
CA SER A 313 -36.95 11.32 12.77
C SER A 313 -36.62 12.76 12.35
N GLY A 314 -37.48 13.34 11.53
CA GLY A 314 -37.47 14.78 11.29
C GLY A 314 -38.02 15.52 12.52
N ILE A 315 -37.17 16.26 13.21
CA ILE A 315 -37.60 17.15 14.29
C ILE A 315 -38.16 18.43 13.67
N HIS A 316 -39.46 18.64 13.78
CA HIS A 316 -40.05 19.98 13.70
C HIS A 316 -40.79 20.30 15.00
N HIS A 317 -40.64 21.55 15.45
CA HIS A 317 -41.19 22.03 16.71
C HIS A 317 -42.71 21.88 16.78
N GLY A 318 -43.21 21.49 17.96
CA GLY A 318 -44.62 21.62 18.28
C GLY A 318 -44.95 23.04 18.74
N SER A 319 -46.09 23.54 18.27
CA SER A 319 -46.89 24.55 18.96
C SER A 319 -48.36 24.34 18.56
N ASP A 320 -49.13 23.87 19.53
CA ASP A 320 -50.59 23.84 19.69
C ASP A 320 -51.49 24.39 18.56
N ILE A 321 -52.54 23.63 18.20
CA ILE A 321 -53.96 23.91 18.57
C ILE A 321 -54.91 22.90 17.90
N ALA A 322 -55.94 22.55 18.66
CA ALA A 322 -57.13 21.72 18.43
C ALA A 322 -57.72 21.50 17.01
N SER A 323 -58.52 20.43 16.97
CA SER A 323 -59.87 20.30 16.36
C SER A 323 -60.09 19.40 15.11
N THR A 324 -60.87 18.34 15.38
CA THR A 324 -62.05 17.81 14.62
C THR A 324 -61.94 17.14 13.24
N GLU A 325 -62.62 15.98 13.18
CA GLU A 325 -63.38 15.40 12.04
C GLU A 325 -62.57 14.85 10.84
N SER A 326 -62.63 13.52 10.60
CA SER A 326 -63.57 12.80 9.70
C SER A 326 -63.19 12.92 8.20
N GLY A 327 -63.26 11.89 7.36
CA GLY A 327 -63.55 10.46 7.53
C GLY A 327 -63.79 9.80 6.16
N SER A 328 -63.68 8.46 6.05
CA SER A 328 -64.11 7.65 4.87
C SER A 328 -63.27 7.85 3.56
N ASN A 329 -63.28 6.99 2.53
CA ASN A 329 -63.70 5.59 2.37
C ASN A 329 -63.13 5.02 1.04
N ASN A 330 -62.97 3.68 0.95
CA ASN A 330 -63.06 2.84 -0.29
C ASN A 330 -62.05 3.08 -1.45
N SER A 331 -61.75 2.13 -2.35
CA SER A 331 -62.16 0.71 -2.50
C SER A 331 -61.15 -0.08 -3.36
N SER A 332 -61.22 -1.42 -3.31
CA SER A 332 -60.32 -2.38 -3.97
C SER A 332 -60.81 -2.84 -5.38
N PRO A 333 -60.52 -4.05 -5.93
CA PRO A 333 -59.55 -4.21 -7.04
C PRO A 333 -60.10 -5.00 -8.26
N MET A 334 -59.24 -5.38 -9.22
CA MET A 334 -59.53 -6.41 -10.26
C MET A 334 -58.29 -7.25 -10.64
N ASN A 335 -58.52 -8.41 -11.28
CA ASN A 335 -57.68 -9.62 -11.12
C ASN A 335 -57.79 -10.58 -12.35
N ILE A 336 -56.77 -11.46 -12.59
CA ILE A 336 -56.86 -12.82 -13.26
C ILE A 336 -56.99 -12.87 -14.83
N PRO A 337 -56.47 -13.88 -15.63
CA PRO A 337 -55.25 -14.74 -15.55
C PRO A 337 -54.69 -15.40 -16.91
N PHE A 338 -53.78 -16.41 -16.78
CA PHE A 338 -53.48 -17.58 -17.70
C PHE A 338 -52.74 -17.36 -19.05
N ARG A 339 -52.01 -18.34 -19.67
CA ARG A 339 -51.85 -19.82 -19.47
C ARG A 339 -50.44 -20.39 -19.88
N ARG A 340 -50.15 -21.64 -19.51
CA ARG A 340 -48.90 -22.42 -19.82
C ARG A 340 -48.91 -23.13 -21.19
N GLY A 341 -47.74 -23.54 -21.68
CA GLY A 341 -47.53 -24.59 -22.70
C GLY A 341 -46.15 -25.26 -22.57
N SER A 342 -46.04 -26.56 -22.88
CA SER A 342 -44.85 -27.41 -22.60
C SER A 342 -44.48 -28.31 -23.78
N GLY A 343 -43.20 -28.63 -23.98
CA GLY A 343 -42.76 -29.65 -24.94
C GLY A 343 -41.27 -30.05 -24.83
N ARG A 344 -41.01 -31.35 -24.66
CA ARG A 344 -39.74 -32.04 -24.95
C ARG A 344 -39.99 -32.98 -26.13
N VAL A 345 -38.94 -33.36 -26.88
CA VAL A 345 -38.51 -34.76 -27.18
C VAL A 345 -37.51 -34.83 -28.34
N ASP A 346 -36.40 -35.55 -28.08
CA ASP A 346 -35.48 -36.36 -28.92
C ASP A 346 -34.67 -35.91 -30.16
N ARG A 347 -33.35 -36.10 -29.99
CA ARG A 347 -32.37 -36.99 -30.71
C ARG A 347 -31.81 -36.67 -32.11
N GLN A 348 -30.47 -36.78 -32.12
CA GLN A 348 -29.57 -37.42 -33.11
C GLN A 348 -29.52 -36.90 -34.55
N SER A 349 -28.35 -36.39 -34.96
CA SER A 349 -27.41 -37.15 -35.83
C SER A 349 -26.12 -36.37 -36.14
N THR A 350 -24.95 -36.98 -35.92
CA THR A 350 -23.70 -36.67 -36.63
C THR A 350 -23.69 -37.38 -37.99
N PRO A 351 -22.91 -36.92 -38.98
CA PRO A 351 -21.77 -37.77 -39.38
C PRO A 351 -20.50 -37.07 -39.92
N LEU A 352 -19.39 -37.74 -39.64
CA LEU A 352 -18.21 -38.05 -40.48
C LEU A 352 -17.24 -37.00 -41.06
N ILE A 353 -15.98 -37.36 -40.80
CA ILE A 353 -14.70 -37.01 -41.44
C ILE A 353 -14.69 -37.36 -42.94
N ILE A 354 -14.06 -36.53 -43.77
CA ILE A 354 -13.30 -36.97 -44.96
C ILE A 354 -11.96 -36.20 -45.00
N ASP A 355 -10.90 -36.94 -45.31
CA ASP A 355 -9.50 -36.50 -45.40
C ASP A 355 -9.07 -36.46 -46.89
N ALA A 356 -8.28 -35.45 -47.30
CA ALA A 356 -7.61 -35.42 -48.61
C ALA A 356 -6.59 -34.26 -48.74
N SER A 357 -5.31 -34.62 -48.87
CA SER A 357 -4.35 -33.89 -49.74
C SER A 357 -4.15 -34.71 -51.03
N PRO A 358 -3.69 -34.10 -52.14
CA PRO A 358 -2.25 -34.27 -52.42
C PRO A 358 -1.52 -33.10 -53.12
N ASP A 359 -0.20 -33.18 -52.97
CA ASP A 359 0.94 -32.48 -53.59
C ASP A 359 0.85 -32.22 -55.12
N GLN A 360 1.43 -31.11 -55.61
CA GLN A 360 2.07 -30.94 -56.94
C GLN A 360 2.92 -29.63 -56.96
N ARG A 361 3.91 -29.53 -57.85
CA ARG A 361 5.20 -28.81 -57.59
C ARG A 361 5.55 -27.70 -58.61
N GLN A 362 6.75 -27.11 -58.38
CA GLN A 362 7.62 -26.32 -59.28
C GLN A 362 7.42 -24.78 -59.26
N ASN A 363 8.44 -23.91 -59.33
CA ASN A 363 9.88 -24.07 -59.64
C ASN A 363 10.80 -23.16 -58.77
N GLN A 364 12.10 -23.48 -58.68
CA GLN A 364 13.18 -22.57 -58.19
C GLN A 364 13.86 -21.83 -59.37
N PRO A 365 14.87 -20.96 -59.15
CA PRO A 365 16.24 -21.42 -58.86
C PRO A 365 17.01 -20.65 -57.76
N ARG A 366 17.99 -21.34 -57.13
CA ARG A 366 19.12 -20.74 -56.39
C ARG A 366 20.30 -20.45 -57.36
N PRO A 367 21.37 -19.78 -56.90
CA PRO A 367 22.58 -20.56 -56.56
C PRO A 367 23.06 -20.43 -55.10
N LYS A 368 24.06 -21.26 -54.74
CA LYS A 368 24.71 -21.36 -53.42
C LYS A 368 26.19 -20.81 -53.48
N PRO A 369 27.19 -21.29 -52.71
CA PRO A 369 27.73 -20.62 -51.51
C PRO A 369 29.28 -20.47 -51.53
N TRP A 370 29.91 -20.33 -50.35
CA TRP A 370 31.35 -20.49 -49.98
C TRP A 370 31.97 -19.19 -49.41
N ALA A 371 32.85 -19.17 -48.39
CA ALA A 371 33.06 -20.03 -47.20
C ALA A 371 33.88 -19.23 -46.15
N GLN A 372 34.38 -19.90 -45.12
CA GLN A 372 35.25 -19.36 -44.07
C GLN A 372 36.62 -18.89 -44.61
N GLU A 373 37.23 -17.87 -43.99
CA GLU A 373 38.52 -18.06 -43.29
C GLU A 373 38.93 -16.89 -42.38
N SER A 374 40.01 -17.12 -41.63
CA SER A 374 40.48 -16.32 -40.49
C SER A 374 41.49 -15.21 -40.84
N ARG A 375 41.59 -14.17 -39.99
CA ARG A 375 42.85 -13.73 -39.32
C ARG A 375 42.67 -12.47 -38.45
N ALA A 376 43.52 -12.37 -37.43
CA ALA A 376 43.71 -11.18 -36.59
C ALA A 376 45.12 -10.58 -36.83
N PRO A 377 45.67 -9.68 -35.99
CA PRO A 377 45.78 -8.25 -36.25
C PRO A 377 47.27 -7.79 -36.38
N PRO A 378 47.54 -6.47 -36.40
CA PRO A 378 48.82 -5.96 -35.91
C PRO A 378 48.69 -4.99 -34.72
N LYS A 379 49.81 -4.84 -34.02
CA LYS A 379 49.98 -4.17 -32.72
C LYS A 379 50.71 -2.83 -32.82
N THR A 380 50.45 -1.96 -31.84
CA THR A 380 51.40 -1.13 -31.02
C THR A 380 52.33 -0.08 -31.64
N GLN A 381 52.28 1.13 -31.05
CA GLN A 381 53.35 1.89 -30.32
C GLN A 381 52.77 3.31 -30.04
N VAL A 382 52.70 3.90 -28.84
CA VAL A 382 53.62 4.10 -27.69
C VAL A 382 54.68 5.19 -27.92
N SER A 383 54.39 6.41 -27.45
CA SER A 383 55.35 7.31 -26.78
C SER A 383 54.64 8.47 -26.06
N GLY A 384 55.28 9.01 -25.03
CA GLY A 384 55.00 10.29 -24.36
C GLY A 384 56.34 10.82 -23.82
N PRO A 385 56.42 11.59 -22.71
CA PRO A 385 55.52 12.65 -22.23
C PRO A 385 56.30 13.92 -21.79
N SER A 386 55.60 15.03 -21.49
CA SER A 386 56.06 16.14 -20.63
C SER A 386 54.92 17.15 -20.40
N LYS A 387 54.88 18.00 -19.38
CA LYS A 387 55.32 18.05 -17.95
C LYS A 387 55.03 19.51 -17.54
N ASN A 388 54.28 19.70 -16.46
CA ASN A 388 54.23 20.86 -15.54
C ASN A 388 54.23 22.31 -16.09
N LEU A 389 53.29 23.14 -15.62
CA LEU A 389 53.55 24.09 -14.51
C LEU A 389 52.28 24.85 -14.05
N LYS A 390 52.26 25.17 -12.76
CA LYS A 390 51.40 26.09 -11.96
C LYS A 390 52.36 26.77 -10.96
N PRO A 391 51.99 27.79 -10.16
CA PRO A 391 50.80 28.68 -10.19
C PRO A 391 51.21 30.18 -10.11
N THR A 392 50.25 31.10 -9.93
CA THR A 392 50.31 32.13 -8.86
C THR A 392 49.00 32.92 -8.74
N SER A 393 48.75 33.47 -7.55
CA SER A 393 47.60 34.28 -7.16
C SER A 393 48.00 35.73 -6.89
N LYS A 394 47.08 36.70 -7.04
CA LYS A 394 46.79 37.69 -5.97
C LYS A 394 45.58 38.59 -6.26
N ASN A 395 45.02 39.12 -5.17
CA ASN A 395 43.78 39.90 -5.08
C ASN A 395 43.91 41.33 -5.63
N ALA A 396 42.78 41.92 -6.02
CA ALA A 396 42.42 43.29 -5.61
C ALA A 396 40.89 43.44 -5.55
N SER A 397 40.40 44.08 -4.49
CA SER A 397 38.98 44.37 -4.25
C SER A 397 38.58 45.77 -4.72
N LYS A 398 37.29 46.00 -4.98
CA LYS A 398 36.60 47.27 -4.69
C LYS A 398 35.07 47.12 -4.71
N GLN A 399 34.43 47.78 -3.75
CA GLN A 399 32.98 47.88 -3.58
C GLN A 399 32.41 49.01 -4.45
N ALA A 400 31.15 48.89 -4.85
CA ALA A 400 30.17 50.00 -4.83
C ALA A 400 28.74 49.43 -5.01
N GLU A 401 27.80 49.88 -4.18
CA GLU A 401 26.37 49.54 -4.27
C GLU A 401 25.56 50.80 -4.72
N PRO A 402 24.21 50.86 -4.74
CA PRO A 402 23.47 51.16 -5.96
C PRO A 402 22.86 52.57 -5.99
N SER A 403 22.28 52.97 -7.13
CA SER A 403 21.48 54.20 -7.24
C SER A 403 20.15 54.03 -7.99
N ARG A 404 19.28 55.01 -7.79
CA ARG A 404 17.81 54.90 -7.70
C ARG A 404 17.09 55.52 -8.91
N ALA A 405 15.97 54.89 -9.29
CA ALA A 405 14.63 55.51 -9.47
C ALA A 405 14.15 56.19 -10.78
N ARG A 406 12.82 56.05 -10.96
CA ARG A 406 11.83 56.92 -11.68
C ARG A 406 11.81 56.91 -13.23
N SER A 407 10.67 57.16 -13.92
CA SER A 407 9.23 57.05 -13.58
C SER A 407 8.30 57.43 -14.78
N VAL A 408 7.08 56.86 -14.82
CA VAL A 408 5.82 57.28 -15.51
C VAL A 408 5.83 57.79 -16.97
N SER A 409 4.88 57.29 -17.77
CA SER A 409 3.80 58.14 -18.35
C SER A 409 2.63 57.27 -18.84
N ALA A 410 1.45 57.87 -19.01
CA ALA A 410 0.22 57.20 -19.43
C ALA A 410 -0.48 58.00 -20.56
N GLY A 411 -1.20 57.31 -21.43
CA GLY A 411 -2.03 57.91 -22.49
C GLY A 411 -3.35 57.16 -22.65
N LYS A 412 -4.46 57.90 -22.69
CA LYS A 412 -5.82 57.38 -22.95
C LYS A 412 -6.21 57.72 -24.38
N ASP A 413 -7.11 56.94 -24.98
CA ASP A 413 -8.13 57.53 -25.83
C ASP A 413 -9.46 56.74 -25.83
N LYS A 414 -10.57 57.37 -26.26
CA LYS A 414 -11.95 56.83 -26.20
C LYS A 414 -12.73 57.01 -27.52
N SER A 415 -13.21 55.91 -28.12
CA SER A 415 -14.23 55.86 -29.19
C SER A 415 -14.67 54.39 -29.42
N ILE A 416 -15.89 53.97 -29.80
CA ILE A 416 -17.27 54.51 -29.79
C ILE A 416 -18.24 53.31 -29.57
N LYS A 417 -19.55 53.51 -29.32
CA LYS A 417 -20.52 52.41 -29.04
C LYS A 417 -21.28 51.90 -30.28
N SER A 418 -21.58 50.59 -30.31
CA SER A 418 -22.79 49.98 -30.89
C SER A 418 -23.01 48.56 -30.29
N PRO A 419 -24.26 48.07 -30.14
CA PRO A 419 -24.55 46.93 -29.25
C PRO A 419 -24.59 45.55 -29.95
N PRO A 420 -24.02 44.49 -29.35
CA PRO A 420 -24.19 43.12 -29.84
C PRO A 420 -25.39 42.40 -29.19
N ARG A 421 -26.08 41.59 -30.00
CA ARG A 421 -27.14 40.64 -29.62
C ARG A 421 -26.79 39.79 -28.40
N ALA A 422 -27.80 39.49 -27.58
CA ALA A 422 -27.71 38.50 -26.51
C ALA A 422 -27.22 37.13 -27.04
N ARG A 423 -26.10 36.65 -26.49
CA ARG A 423 -25.72 35.24 -26.56
C ARG A 423 -26.14 34.56 -25.26
N SER A 424 -26.70 33.37 -25.38
CA SER A 424 -26.97 32.47 -24.25
C SER A 424 -25.70 32.29 -23.40
N ALA A 425 -25.80 32.52 -22.10
CA ALA A 425 -24.68 32.32 -21.19
C ALA A 425 -24.29 30.83 -21.15
N SER A 426 -23.04 30.51 -21.49
CA SER A 426 -22.45 29.22 -21.16
C SER A 426 -22.42 29.03 -19.64
N PRO A 427 -22.61 27.80 -19.12
CA PRO A 427 -22.47 27.54 -17.69
C PRO A 427 -21.05 27.88 -17.22
N PRO A 428 -20.84 28.25 -15.93
CA PRO A 428 -19.53 28.58 -15.40
C PRO A 428 -18.55 27.42 -15.62
N ALA A 429 -17.32 27.75 -16.03
CA ALA A 429 -16.27 26.75 -16.21
C ALA A 429 -16.00 26.04 -14.89
N ALA A 430 -16.44 24.79 -14.79
CA ALA A 430 -16.07 23.92 -13.68
C ALA A 430 -14.54 23.88 -13.59
N THR A 431 -14.01 24.10 -12.38
CA THR A 431 -12.57 24.06 -12.11
C THR A 431 -11.98 22.74 -12.61
N ARG A 432 -11.25 22.79 -13.73
CA ARG A 432 -10.39 21.69 -14.18
C ARG A 432 -9.28 21.51 -13.16
N LYS A 433 -9.54 20.69 -12.13
CA LYS A 433 -8.48 20.09 -11.33
C LYS A 433 -7.60 19.29 -12.29
N HIS A 434 -6.30 19.57 -12.29
CA HIS A 434 -5.33 18.84 -13.09
C HIS A 434 -5.20 17.41 -12.55
N TYR A 435 -5.92 16.47 -13.18
CA TYR A 435 -5.87 15.03 -12.89
C TYR A 435 -4.91 14.34 -13.86
N ARG A 436 -3.61 14.54 -13.62
CA ARG A 436 -2.47 14.03 -14.38
C ARG A 436 -1.42 13.56 -13.36
N GLN A 437 -0.59 12.55 -13.60
CA GLN A 437 -0.16 11.96 -14.87
C GLN A 437 -0.16 10.42 -14.83
N LEU A 438 -0.01 9.80 -16.01
CA LEU A 438 0.56 8.45 -16.20
C LEU A 438 2.06 8.48 -15.84
N SER A 439 2.38 8.99 -14.64
CA SER A 439 3.73 9.33 -14.27
C SER A 439 4.59 8.10 -14.02
N ASP A 440 5.82 8.28 -14.47
CA ASP A 440 7.05 7.79 -13.85
C ASP A 440 7.71 6.54 -14.45
N ALA A 441 7.12 5.86 -15.43
CA ALA A 441 7.86 4.84 -16.18
C ALA A 441 8.99 5.49 -17.01
N GLY A 442 10.20 5.49 -16.46
CA GLY A 442 11.39 6.10 -17.07
C GLY A 442 12.05 5.20 -18.12
N PRO A 443 12.90 5.75 -18.99
CA PRO A 443 13.83 4.93 -19.77
C PRO A 443 14.74 4.16 -18.80
N GLY A 444 14.84 2.85 -18.99
CA GLY A 444 15.80 2.04 -18.23
C GLY A 444 17.21 2.15 -18.78
N LYS A 445 18.19 1.72 -17.98
CA LYS A 445 19.57 1.54 -18.43
C LYS A 445 19.67 0.23 -19.19
N ASP A 446 20.09 0.29 -20.46
CA ASP A 446 20.44 -0.88 -21.25
C ASP A 446 21.94 -1.18 -21.10
N ASP A 447 22.34 -1.52 -19.88
CA ASP A 447 23.70 -1.95 -19.55
C ASP A 447 23.78 -3.47 -19.41
N GLU A 448 24.96 -4.04 -19.71
CA GLU A 448 25.17 -5.48 -19.79
C GLU A 448 24.84 -6.22 -18.48
N ILE A 449 25.12 -5.60 -17.32
CA ILE A 449 24.89 -6.21 -16.01
C ILE A 449 23.39 -6.23 -15.71
N SER A 450 22.70 -5.10 -15.85
CA SER A 450 21.24 -5.00 -15.73
C SER A 450 20.54 -5.99 -16.66
N SER A 451 20.91 -6.01 -17.95
CA SER A 451 20.32 -6.91 -18.94
C SER A 451 20.57 -8.38 -18.63
N ARG A 452 21.77 -8.76 -18.14
CA ARG A 452 22.06 -10.13 -17.70
C ARG A 452 21.21 -10.53 -16.50
N ASP A 453 21.09 -9.68 -15.49
CA ASP A 453 20.37 -10.03 -14.27
C ASP A 453 18.83 -10.09 -14.51
N VAL A 454 18.29 -9.20 -15.35
CA VAL A 454 16.89 -9.27 -15.84
C VAL A 454 16.65 -10.57 -16.63
N ASN A 455 17.56 -10.94 -17.54
CA ASN A 455 17.46 -12.20 -18.29
C ASN A 455 17.52 -13.42 -17.36
N ASN A 456 18.38 -13.40 -16.33
CA ASN A 456 18.45 -14.45 -15.31
C ASN A 456 17.13 -14.58 -14.53
N TRP A 457 16.47 -13.46 -14.19
CA TRP A 457 15.17 -13.48 -13.51
C TRP A 457 14.08 -14.17 -14.36
N PHE A 458 13.97 -13.80 -15.64
CA PHE A 458 13.03 -14.46 -16.56
C PHE A 458 13.42 -15.90 -16.89
N TYR A 459 14.72 -16.23 -16.92
CA TYR A 459 15.19 -17.61 -17.03
C TYR A 459 14.74 -18.46 -15.83
N SER A 460 14.87 -17.94 -14.61
CA SER A 460 14.37 -18.61 -13.40
C SER A 460 12.85 -18.75 -13.43
N LEU A 461 12.10 -17.70 -13.81
CA LEU A 461 10.65 -17.79 -13.99
C LEU A 461 10.24 -18.91 -14.96
N ASN A 462 10.92 -19.02 -16.10
CA ASN A 462 10.57 -20.03 -17.10
C ASN A 462 10.89 -21.45 -16.61
N ASN A 463 12.10 -21.67 -16.08
CA ASN A 463 12.60 -23.02 -15.75
C ASN A 463 12.16 -23.53 -14.37
N GLU A 464 11.77 -22.66 -13.44
CA GLU A 464 11.27 -23.05 -12.13
C GLU A 464 9.74 -22.96 -12.07
N THR A 465 9.16 -21.83 -12.48
CA THR A 465 7.74 -21.53 -12.28
C THR A 465 6.88 -22.00 -13.45
N GLN A 466 7.21 -21.65 -14.69
CA GLN A 466 6.39 -22.10 -15.83
C GLN A 466 6.59 -23.59 -16.13
N ALA A 467 7.76 -24.16 -15.84
CA ALA A 467 8.04 -25.59 -16.00
C ALA A 467 7.29 -26.50 -15.00
N LEU A 468 6.75 -25.95 -13.90
CA LEU A 468 5.89 -26.67 -12.96
C LEU A 468 4.47 -26.90 -13.51
N LEU A 469 4.06 -26.09 -14.49
CA LEU A 469 2.75 -26.14 -15.12
C LEU A 469 2.68 -27.25 -16.16
N ASP A 470 1.51 -27.87 -16.25
CA ASP A 470 1.20 -28.95 -17.19
C ASP A 470 1.59 -28.58 -18.64
N PRO A 471 2.48 -29.31 -19.33
CA PRO A 471 2.83 -29.04 -20.73
C PRO A 471 1.62 -29.01 -21.68
N LEU A 472 0.54 -29.73 -21.36
CA LEU A 472 -0.72 -29.76 -22.11
C LEU A 472 -1.69 -28.62 -21.73
N ARG A 473 -1.26 -27.66 -20.90
CA ARG A 473 -2.00 -26.41 -20.57
C ARG A 473 -2.61 -25.71 -21.78
N ARG A 474 -2.02 -25.85 -22.97
CA ARG A 474 -2.55 -25.31 -24.22
C ARG A 474 -3.85 -25.96 -24.69
N ALA A 475 -4.02 -27.25 -24.48
CA ALA A 475 -5.21 -27.99 -24.88
C ALA A 475 -6.41 -27.76 -23.91
N ARG A 476 -6.16 -27.18 -22.72
CA ARG A 476 -7.21 -26.91 -21.74
C ARG A 476 -8.12 -25.74 -22.16
N GLY A 477 -9.42 -25.91 -21.93
CA GLY A 477 -10.47 -24.96 -22.33
C GLY A 477 -10.71 -23.80 -21.36
N LYS A 478 -10.49 -23.99 -20.05
CA LYS A 478 -10.55 -22.91 -19.04
C LYS A 478 -9.19 -22.22 -18.95
N ARG A 479 -9.18 -20.89 -18.95
CA ARG A 479 -7.98 -20.03 -18.94
C ARG A 479 -8.24 -18.79 -18.09
N VAL A 480 -7.20 -18.31 -17.41
CA VAL A 480 -7.24 -17.05 -16.66
C VAL A 480 -7.39 -15.90 -17.63
N LYS A 481 -8.34 -15.01 -17.35
CA LYS A 481 -8.62 -13.81 -18.13
C LYS A 481 -8.09 -12.56 -17.43
N ILE A 482 -7.43 -11.68 -18.18
CA ILE A 482 -6.81 -10.47 -17.61
C ILE A 482 -7.14 -9.24 -18.45
N ALA A 483 -7.70 -8.20 -17.83
CA ALA A 483 -7.90 -6.88 -18.44
C ALA A 483 -6.70 -5.96 -18.13
N ILE A 484 -6.14 -5.36 -19.18
CA ILE A 484 -5.11 -4.31 -19.09
C ILE A 484 -5.77 -2.99 -19.45
N LEU A 485 -5.82 -2.05 -18.50
CA LEU A 485 -6.31 -0.69 -18.70
C LEU A 485 -5.10 0.23 -18.90
N ASP A 486 -4.87 0.69 -20.13
CA ASP A 486 -3.67 1.47 -20.46
C ASP A 486 -3.87 2.35 -21.73
N THR A 487 -2.81 2.63 -22.48
CA THR A 487 -2.75 3.46 -23.68
C THR A 487 -3.15 2.75 -24.97
N GLY A 488 -3.37 1.43 -24.92
CA GLY A 488 -3.79 0.58 -26.04
C GLY A 488 -2.84 -0.60 -26.28
N ILE A 489 -2.88 -1.15 -27.49
CA ILE A 489 -1.92 -2.16 -27.98
C ILE A 489 -1.56 -1.93 -29.46
N ASP A 490 -0.29 -2.05 -29.84
CA ASP A 490 0.09 -2.38 -31.22
C ASP A 490 -0.04 -3.89 -31.44
N ILE A 491 -1.24 -4.34 -31.83
CA ILE A 491 -1.50 -5.77 -32.12
C ILE A 491 -0.76 -6.28 -33.36
N GLY A 492 -0.20 -5.40 -34.20
CA GLY A 492 0.63 -5.75 -35.35
C GLY A 492 2.10 -6.01 -34.99
N HIS A 493 2.46 -5.83 -33.72
CA HIS A 493 3.82 -6.03 -33.23
C HIS A 493 4.28 -7.51 -33.33
N PRO A 494 5.52 -7.80 -33.79
CA PRO A 494 6.01 -9.17 -33.95
C PRO A 494 5.89 -10.08 -32.72
N CYS A 495 5.99 -9.58 -31.48
CA CYS A 495 5.85 -10.39 -30.28
C CYS A 495 4.42 -10.93 -30.04
N PHE A 496 3.43 -10.36 -30.74
CA PHE A 496 2.04 -10.85 -30.78
C PHE A 496 1.71 -11.59 -32.07
N ALA A 497 2.66 -11.73 -33.00
CA ALA A 497 2.45 -12.51 -34.22
C ALA A 497 2.42 -14.02 -33.90
N VAL A 498 3.49 -14.53 -33.28
CA VAL A 498 3.64 -15.93 -32.86
C VAL A 498 4.09 -16.05 -31.40
N ASP A 499 3.78 -17.17 -30.76
CA ASP A 499 4.28 -17.51 -29.42
C ASP A 499 5.50 -18.44 -29.50
N GLN A 500 5.99 -18.89 -28.33
CA GLN A 500 7.20 -19.72 -28.22
C GLN A 500 7.10 -21.09 -28.93
N ALA A 501 5.91 -21.53 -29.37
CA ALA A 501 5.75 -22.74 -30.18
C ALA A 501 5.25 -22.45 -31.61
N GLY A 502 5.32 -21.20 -32.07
CA GLY A 502 4.92 -20.82 -33.41
C GLY A 502 3.40 -20.68 -33.61
N GLU A 503 2.59 -20.89 -32.57
CA GLU A 503 1.15 -20.62 -32.64
C GLU A 503 0.88 -19.10 -32.68
N ARG A 504 -0.24 -18.70 -33.28
CA ARG A 504 -0.57 -17.28 -33.44
C ARG A 504 -0.89 -16.61 -32.08
N SER A 505 0.12 -16.01 -31.45
CA SER A 505 0.08 -15.35 -30.13
C SER A 505 -1.09 -14.35 -29.99
N SER A 506 -1.41 -13.61 -31.04
CA SER A 506 -2.56 -12.69 -31.09
C SER A 506 -3.93 -13.35 -30.84
N ARG A 507 -4.06 -14.68 -30.94
CA ARG A 507 -5.26 -15.43 -30.49
C ARG A 507 -5.52 -15.31 -28.98
N ARG A 508 -4.52 -14.89 -28.19
CA ARG A 508 -4.65 -14.62 -26.75
C ARG A 508 -5.20 -13.23 -26.46
N ILE A 509 -5.10 -12.28 -27.39
CA ILE A 509 -5.79 -10.98 -27.28
C ILE A 509 -7.25 -11.19 -27.70
N LYS A 510 -8.13 -11.47 -26.73
CA LYS A 510 -9.53 -11.86 -27.00
C LYS A 510 -10.42 -10.72 -27.40
N ASN A 511 -10.20 -9.54 -26.83
CA ASN A 511 -10.95 -8.34 -27.18
C ASN A 511 -10.08 -7.10 -26.92
N ARG A 512 -10.40 -6.00 -27.61
CA ARG A 512 -9.82 -4.69 -27.34
C ARG A 512 -10.85 -3.60 -27.62
N GLU A 513 -11.01 -2.66 -26.71
CA GLU A 513 -12.00 -1.59 -26.80
C GLU A 513 -11.37 -0.24 -26.46
N ASP A 514 -11.72 0.77 -27.23
CA ASP A 514 -11.25 2.15 -27.06
C ASP A 514 -12.32 2.95 -26.33
N PHE A 515 -11.98 3.43 -25.12
CA PHE A 515 -12.89 4.21 -24.29
C PHE A 515 -12.66 5.73 -24.47
N LEU A 516 -11.72 6.14 -25.33
CA LEU A 516 -11.47 7.53 -25.70
C LEU A 516 -12.17 7.91 -27.02
N ASP A 517 -12.22 6.99 -27.99
CA ASP A 517 -13.06 7.10 -29.19
C ASP A 517 -13.85 5.79 -29.37
N PRO A 518 -15.19 5.80 -29.28
CA PRO A 518 -16.02 4.61 -29.52
C PRO A 518 -15.87 3.96 -30.91
N ARG A 519 -15.27 4.68 -31.89
CA ARG A 519 -14.92 4.16 -33.23
C ARG A 519 -13.45 3.70 -33.32
N GLY A 520 -12.67 3.95 -32.28
CA GLY A 520 -11.29 3.52 -32.15
C GLY A 520 -11.16 2.01 -31.97
N ASN A 521 -9.98 1.50 -32.26
CA ASN A 521 -9.65 0.08 -32.23
C ASN A 521 -8.63 -0.27 -31.13
N ALA A 522 -8.52 0.58 -30.11
CA ALA A 522 -7.56 0.51 -29.01
C ALA A 522 -6.08 0.44 -29.44
N HIS A 523 -5.74 1.03 -30.59
CA HIS A 523 -4.35 1.12 -31.05
C HIS A 523 -3.52 2.02 -30.12
N ASP A 524 -2.37 1.50 -29.70
CA ASP A 524 -1.40 2.25 -28.90
C ASP A 524 -0.66 3.28 -29.75
N VAL A 525 -0.62 4.53 -29.29
CA VAL A 525 0.13 5.64 -29.90
C VAL A 525 1.24 6.16 -28.98
N CYS A 526 1.45 5.50 -27.85
CA CYS A 526 2.35 5.89 -26.76
C CYS A 526 3.49 4.87 -26.54
N GLY A 527 3.19 3.57 -26.63
CA GLY A 527 4.11 2.47 -26.38
C GLY A 527 3.98 1.82 -25.01
N HIS A 528 3.36 2.52 -24.04
CA HIS A 528 3.28 2.05 -22.65
C HIS A 528 2.43 0.78 -22.51
N GLY A 529 1.23 0.78 -23.11
CA GLY A 529 0.31 -0.34 -23.06
C GLY A 529 0.89 -1.54 -23.79
N THR A 530 1.48 -1.33 -24.97
CA THR A 530 2.21 -2.36 -25.73
C THR A 530 3.33 -3.00 -24.91
N HIS A 531 4.10 -2.20 -24.14
CA HIS A 531 5.15 -2.68 -23.25
C HIS A 531 4.59 -3.55 -22.12
N CYS A 532 3.54 -3.08 -21.44
CA CYS A 532 2.85 -3.79 -20.36
C CYS A 532 2.22 -5.12 -20.82
N VAL A 533 1.57 -5.15 -22.00
CA VAL A 533 1.06 -6.39 -22.60
C VAL A 533 2.20 -7.36 -22.90
N GLY A 534 3.31 -6.87 -23.45
CA GLY A 534 4.50 -7.68 -23.71
C GLY A 534 5.10 -8.28 -22.44
N LEU A 535 5.12 -7.54 -21.32
CA LEU A 535 5.59 -8.04 -20.02
C LEU A 535 4.67 -9.11 -19.46
N LEU A 536 3.36 -8.86 -19.44
CA LEU A 536 2.38 -9.84 -18.97
C LEU A 536 2.45 -11.14 -19.80
N ARG A 537 2.61 -11.02 -21.14
CA ARG A 537 2.79 -12.17 -22.05
C ARG A 537 4.04 -12.99 -21.75
N LYS A 538 5.13 -12.38 -21.30
CA LYS A 538 6.35 -13.10 -20.88
C LYS A 538 6.13 -13.91 -19.60
N VAL A 539 5.28 -13.42 -18.69
CA VAL A 539 4.99 -14.08 -17.41
C VAL A 539 3.89 -15.13 -17.52
N ALA A 540 2.75 -14.80 -18.12
CA ALA A 540 1.57 -15.65 -18.24
C ALA A 540 1.22 -15.90 -19.72
N PRO A 541 1.99 -16.75 -20.45
CA PRO A 541 1.83 -16.95 -21.88
C PRO A 541 0.57 -17.73 -22.30
N GLU A 542 -0.23 -18.23 -21.35
CA GLU A 542 -1.48 -18.96 -21.62
C GLU A 542 -2.74 -18.21 -21.16
N ALA A 543 -2.58 -17.04 -20.54
CA ALA A 543 -3.69 -16.15 -20.18
C ALA A 543 -4.38 -15.56 -21.43
N ASP A 544 -5.68 -15.34 -21.30
CA ASP A 544 -6.51 -14.66 -22.30
C ASP A 544 -6.64 -13.17 -21.91
N ILE A 545 -6.20 -12.27 -22.79
CA ILE A 545 -5.96 -10.86 -22.49
C ILE A 545 -7.02 -9.98 -23.17
N TYR A 546 -7.49 -8.98 -22.42
CA TYR A 546 -8.46 -7.97 -22.85
C TYR A 546 -7.85 -6.58 -22.69
N ILE A 547 -7.95 -5.73 -23.72
CA ILE A 547 -7.29 -4.40 -23.72
C ILE A 547 -8.33 -3.29 -23.65
N ALA A 548 -8.28 -2.49 -22.60
CA ALA A 548 -9.05 -1.26 -22.48
C ALA A 548 -8.13 -0.06 -22.68
N ARG A 549 -8.32 0.69 -23.76
CA ARG A 549 -7.62 1.95 -23.95
C ARG A 549 -8.34 3.06 -23.19
N VAL A 550 -7.73 3.50 -22.09
CA VAL A 550 -8.23 4.55 -21.18
C VAL A 550 -7.36 5.79 -21.16
N ALA A 551 -6.17 5.73 -21.77
CA ALA A 551 -5.22 6.82 -21.86
C ALA A 551 -4.71 7.04 -23.30
N LYS A 552 -4.28 8.26 -23.61
CA LYS A 552 -3.73 8.61 -24.92
C LYS A 552 -2.20 8.49 -24.95
N ASP A 553 -1.55 9.09 -23.95
CA ASP A 553 -0.10 9.20 -23.84
C ASP A 553 0.34 9.43 -22.36
N PHE A 554 1.65 9.42 -22.08
CA PHE A 554 2.30 9.37 -20.75
C PHE A 554 2.05 10.47 -19.69
N ASN A 555 2.05 11.77 -19.96
CA ASN A 555 1.29 12.44 -20.98
C ASN A 555 -0.13 12.63 -20.40
N GLY A 556 -1.19 12.41 -21.18
CA GLY A 556 -2.62 12.67 -20.98
C GLY A 556 -3.20 12.74 -19.56
N ASP A 557 -4.18 13.64 -19.39
CA ASP A 557 -5.12 13.59 -18.25
C ASP A 557 -5.94 12.31 -18.35
N LEU A 558 -5.98 11.51 -17.29
CA LEU A 558 -6.86 10.34 -17.19
C LEU A 558 -8.27 10.83 -16.88
N ASN A 559 -9.23 10.54 -17.76
CA ASN A 559 -10.63 10.83 -17.50
C ASN A 559 -11.20 9.79 -16.49
N PRO A 560 -11.65 10.21 -15.29
CA PRO A 560 -12.23 9.31 -14.29
C PRO A 560 -13.36 8.43 -14.77
N ASP A 561 -14.29 8.99 -15.56
CA ASP A 561 -15.50 8.29 -16.00
C ASP A 561 -15.17 7.24 -17.08
N VAL A 562 -14.17 7.53 -17.92
CA VAL A 562 -13.59 6.59 -18.89
C VAL A 562 -12.94 5.40 -18.16
N VAL A 563 -12.12 5.67 -17.14
CA VAL A 563 -11.48 4.61 -16.33
C VAL A 563 -12.54 3.78 -15.59
N ALA A 564 -13.54 4.42 -14.99
CA ALA A 564 -14.64 3.72 -14.32
C ALA A 564 -15.44 2.84 -15.29
N LYS A 565 -15.84 3.33 -16.48
CA LYS A 565 -16.54 2.53 -17.50
C LYS A 565 -15.70 1.33 -17.95
N ALA A 566 -14.38 1.48 -18.08
CA ALA A 566 -13.48 0.38 -18.43
C ALA A 566 -13.36 -0.70 -17.33
N ILE A 567 -13.31 -0.30 -16.05
CA ILE A 567 -13.30 -1.24 -14.91
C ILE A 567 -14.61 -2.06 -14.89
N LEU A 568 -15.76 -1.39 -15.05
CA LEU A 568 -17.06 -2.05 -15.10
C LEU A 568 -17.22 -2.98 -16.31
N ARG A 569 -16.64 -2.61 -17.47
CA ARG A 569 -16.58 -3.45 -18.67
C ARG A 569 -15.79 -4.74 -18.42
N ALA A 570 -14.72 -4.66 -17.63
CA ALA A 570 -13.88 -5.79 -17.31
C ALA A 570 -14.53 -6.74 -16.27
N CYS A 571 -15.08 -6.20 -15.16
CA CYS A 571 -15.51 -6.99 -14.00
C CYS A 571 -16.96 -7.51 -14.03
N ARG A 572 -17.75 -7.21 -15.07
CA ARG A 572 -19.13 -7.72 -15.19
C ARG A 572 -19.15 -8.97 -16.09
N ASP A 573 -19.94 -9.97 -15.74
CA ASP A 573 -20.24 -11.14 -16.60
C ASP A 573 -21.55 -10.96 -17.41
N THR A 574 -22.34 -9.96 -17.04
CA THR A 574 -23.61 -9.59 -17.67
C THR A 574 -23.40 -8.73 -18.91
N LYS A 575 -24.50 -8.29 -19.54
CA LYS A 575 -24.45 -7.20 -20.52
C LYS A 575 -24.37 -5.85 -19.79
N ASP A 576 -23.76 -4.85 -20.43
CA ASP A 576 -23.89 -3.44 -20.02
C ASP A 576 -25.22 -2.85 -20.49
N GLU A 577 -25.45 -1.57 -20.16
CA GLU A 577 -26.65 -0.80 -20.52
C GLU A 577 -26.86 -0.71 -22.04
N ASP A 578 -25.75 -0.73 -22.80
CA ASP A 578 -25.72 -0.75 -24.28
C ASP A 578 -26.01 -2.18 -24.84
N GLY A 579 -26.31 -3.16 -23.98
CA GLY A 579 -26.62 -4.54 -24.36
C GLY A 579 -25.41 -5.40 -24.74
N LYS A 580 -24.18 -4.88 -24.58
CA LYS A 580 -22.93 -5.49 -25.00
C LYS A 580 -22.39 -6.39 -23.89
N LYS A 581 -22.05 -7.65 -24.21
CA LYS A 581 -21.52 -8.60 -23.21
C LYS A 581 -20.20 -8.09 -22.62
N ASN A 582 -20.13 -7.95 -21.29
CA ASN A 582 -18.90 -7.56 -20.58
C ASN A 582 -17.90 -8.73 -20.57
N TRP A 583 -16.65 -8.47 -20.17
CA TRP A 583 -15.55 -9.42 -20.39
C TRP A 583 -15.48 -10.54 -19.33
N GLY A 584 -15.89 -10.25 -18.10
CA GLY A 584 -15.86 -11.20 -16.99
C GLY A 584 -14.46 -11.71 -16.69
N VAL A 585 -13.51 -10.82 -16.43
CA VAL A 585 -12.09 -11.17 -16.22
C VAL A 585 -11.80 -11.56 -14.76
N ASP A 586 -10.77 -12.39 -14.56
CA ASP A 586 -10.31 -12.79 -13.23
C ASP A 586 -9.36 -11.74 -12.61
N ILE A 587 -8.66 -10.97 -13.45
CA ILE A 587 -7.68 -9.96 -13.03
C ILE A 587 -7.84 -8.66 -13.83
N ILE A 588 -7.76 -7.52 -13.15
CA ILE A 588 -7.65 -6.18 -13.73
C ILE A 588 -6.29 -5.60 -13.33
N THR A 589 -5.53 -5.06 -14.28
CA THR A 589 -4.26 -4.34 -14.02
C THR A 589 -4.33 -2.90 -14.54
N MET A 590 -3.87 -1.97 -13.69
CA MET A 590 -3.84 -0.52 -13.94
C MET A 590 -2.43 0.01 -13.64
N SER A 591 -1.61 0.18 -14.69
CA SER A 591 -0.24 0.68 -14.58
C SER A 591 -0.15 2.22 -14.47
N PHE A 592 -1.11 2.83 -13.76
CA PHE A 592 -1.28 4.28 -13.61
C PHE A 592 -1.92 4.64 -12.25
N GLY A 593 -1.91 5.93 -11.91
CA GLY A 593 -2.61 6.42 -10.72
C GLY A 593 -3.04 7.90 -10.80
N PHE A 594 -3.67 8.35 -9.71
CA PHE A 594 -4.17 9.70 -9.46
C PHE A 594 -3.65 10.17 -8.10
N TYR A 595 -3.19 11.42 -7.98
CA TYR A 595 -2.69 12.00 -6.70
C TYR A 595 -3.79 12.30 -5.66
N GLY A 596 -4.97 11.71 -5.79
CA GLY A 596 -6.08 11.89 -4.86
C GLY A 596 -7.21 10.91 -5.15
N ARG A 597 -8.08 10.71 -4.16
CA ARG A 597 -9.24 9.81 -4.25
C ARG A 597 -10.21 10.30 -5.34
N VAL A 598 -10.55 9.41 -6.27
CA VAL A 598 -11.49 9.68 -7.36
C VAL A 598 -12.75 8.83 -7.17
N LYS A 599 -13.87 9.44 -6.75
CA LYS A 599 -15.07 8.72 -6.26
C LYS A 599 -15.68 7.76 -7.28
N VAL A 600 -15.81 8.17 -8.55
CA VAL A 600 -16.41 7.33 -9.61
C VAL A 600 -15.56 6.07 -9.89
N VAL A 601 -14.23 6.24 -9.96
CA VAL A 601 -13.29 5.13 -10.10
C VAL A 601 -13.29 4.24 -8.85
N GLN A 602 -13.33 4.82 -7.64
CA GLN A 602 -13.42 4.03 -6.40
C GLN A 602 -14.68 3.16 -6.38
N THR A 603 -15.83 3.71 -6.79
CA THR A 603 -17.09 2.96 -6.86
C THR A 603 -16.99 1.80 -7.85
N ALA A 604 -16.43 2.04 -9.04
CA ALA A 604 -16.19 0.99 -10.02
C ALA A 604 -15.22 -0.11 -9.55
N ILE A 605 -14.17 0.26 -8.79
CA ILE A 605 -13.27 -0.72 -8.16
C ILE A 605 -14.00 -1.50 -7.07
N GLN A 606 -14.80 -0.86 -6.22
CA GLN A 606 -15.59 -1.55 -5.21
C GLN A 606 -16.61 -2.53 -5.84
N GLU A 607 -17.21 -2.20 -6.99
CA GLU A 607 -18.02 -3.14 -7.80
C GLU A 607 -17.23 -4.29 -8.43
N ALA A 608 -15.92 -4.15 -8.62
CA ALA A 608 -15.03 -5.23 -9.06
C ALA A 608 -14.62 -6.12 -7.88
N LEU A 609 -14.24 -5.52 -6.75
CA LEU A 609 -13.81 -6.23 -5.53
C LEU A 609 -14.96 -6.95 -4.80
N ALA A 610 -16.22 -6.58 -5.07
CA ALA A 610 -17.41 -7.32 -4.62
C ALA A 610 -17.67 -8.63 -5.40
N LYS A 611 -16.74 -9.02 -6.27
CA LYS A 611 -16.74 -10.25 -7.08
C LYS A 611 -15.37 -10.92 -6.93
N PRO A 612 -15.23 -12.20 -7.32
CA PRO A 612 -13.93 -12.86 -7.34
C PRO A 612 -13.08 -12.38 -8.52
N VAL A 613 -12.57 -11.14 -8.41
CA VAL A 613 -11.74 -10.42 -9.38
C VAL A 613 -10.60 -9.71 -8.64
N LEU A 614 -9.36 -10.01 -9.00
CA LEU A 614 -8.19 -9.33 -8.44
C LEU A 614 -7.94 -8.00 -9.15
N VAL A 615 -7.61 -6.96 -8.39
CA VAL A 615 -7.30 -5.62 -8.94
C VAL A 615 -5.87 -5.23 -8.55
N PHE A 616 -4.99 -5.06 -9.53
CA PHE A 616 -3.60 -4.63 -9.34
C PHE A 616 -3.41 -3.19 -9.80
N ALA A 617 -2.63 -2.40 -9.05
CA ALA A 617 -2.28 -1.04 -9.44
C ALA A 617 -0.85 -0.66 -9.06
N ALA A 618 -0.24 0.17 -9.91
CA ALA A 618 1.09 0.74 -9.73
C ALA A 618 1.12 1.71 -8.54
N ALA A 619 2.11 1.59 -7.66
CA ALA A 619 2.17 2.41 -6.45
C ALA A 619 2.39 3.91 -6.74
N SER A 620 3.53 4.25 -7.36
CA SER A 620 4.02 5.58 -7.73
C SER A 620 5.49 5.40 -8.13
N ASN A 621 6.10 6.30 -8.93
CA ASN A 621 7.57 6.38 -8.98
C ASN A 621 8.13 7.78 -8.64
N ASN A 622 7.49 8.52 -7.73
CA ASN A 622 7.96 9.82 -7.23
C ASN A 622 8.85 9.76 -5.97
N GLY A 623 9.30 8.58 -5.56
CA GLY A 623 10.12 8.37 -4.37
C GLY A 623 9.41 8.81 -3.10
N THR A 624 10.18 9.16 -2.07
CA THR A 624 9.67 9.66 -0.78
C THR A 624 8.98 11.03 -0.86
N GLN A 625 8.92 11.66 -2.04
CA GLN A 625 8.28 12.98 -2.23
C GLN A 625 6.76 12.89 -2.36
N ARG A 626 6.19 11.70 -2.63
CA ARG A 626 4.74 11.47 -2.68
C ARG A 626 4.39 10.07 -2.18
N ASP A 627 3.20 9.96 -1.59
CA ASP A 627 2.62 8.69 -1.16
C ASP A 627 2.18 7.81 -2.33
N VAL A 628 1.74 6.60 -2.01
CA VAL A 628 1.08 5.67 -2.93
C VAL A 628 -0.14 6.34 -3.57
N THR A 629 -0.20 6.33 -4.90
CA THR A 629 -1.26 6.97 -5.69
C THR A 629 -2.55 6.16 -5.73
N PHE A 630 -3.69 6.84 -5.87
CA PHE A 630 -4.98 6.17 -6.05
C PHE A 630 -5.02 5.53 -7.45
N PRO A 631 -5.37 4.25 -7.64
CA PRO A 631 -6.09 3.40 -6.69
C PRO A 631 -5.23 2.44 -5.86
N ALA A 632 -3.90 2.44 -5.97
CA ALA A 632 -3.05 1.44 -5.31
C ALA A 632 -3.12 1.44 -3.77
N TRP A 633 -3.41 2.56 -3.11
CA TRP A 633 -3.66 2.61 -1.65
C TRP A 633 -5.10 2.25 -1.24
N LEU A 634 -6.00 1.97 -2.19
CA LEU A 634 -7.37 1.59 -1.86
C LEU A 634 -7.38 0.17 -1.28
N SER A 635 -8.04 -0.03 -0.13
CA SER A 635 -8.19 -1.35 0.48
C SER A 635 -8.78 -2.35 -0.52
N GLY A 636 -8.10 -3.48 -0.68
CA GLY A 636 -8.44 -4.54 -1.63
C GLY A 636 -7.84 -4.37 -3.04
N VAL A 637 -7.18 -3.26 -3.34
CA VAL A 637 -6.28 -3.17 -4.50
C VAL A 637 -4.91 -3.68 -4.09
N ILE A 638 -4.33 -4.58 -4.89
CA ILE A 638 -2.97 -5.08 -4.69
C ILE A 638 -2.01 -4.01 -5.23
N CYS A 639 -1.45 -3.22 -4.31
CA CYS A 639 -0.41 -2.24 -4.57
C CYS A 639 0.88 -2.94 -5.04
N VAL A 640 1.43 -2.52 -6.18
CA VAL A 640 2.68 -3.08 -6.71
C VAL A 640 3.77 -2.03 -6.77
N ASN A 641 4.86 -2.30 -6.07
CA ASN A 641 6.11 -1.55 -6.07
C ASN A 641 7.14 -2.22 -7.01
N SER A 642 8.22 -1.51 -7.32
CA SER A 642 9.28 -1.97 -8.22
C SER A 642 10.50 -2.47 -7.46
N ALA A 643 11.24 -3.38 -8.07
CA ALA A 643 12.56 -3.81 -7.63
C ALA A 643 13.50 -4.02 -8.82
N THR A 644 14.80 -4.08 -8.54
CA THR A 644 15.80 -4.64 -9.44
C THR A 644 15.55 -6.13 -9.66
N ALA A 645 16.15 -6.71 -10.71
CA ALA A 645 16.13 -8.16 -10.94
C ALA A 645 16.73 -8.98 -9.77
N THR A 646 17.59 -8.35 -8.96
CA THR A 646 18.20 -8.93 -7.75
C THR A 646 17.34 -8.79 -6.49
N GLY A 647 16.17 -8.14 -6.57
CA GLY A 647 15.22 -7.98 -5.47
C GLY A 647 15.46 -6.79 -4.53
N THR A 648 16.32 -5.84 -4.92
CA THR A 648 16.48 -4.57 -4.22
C THR A 648 15.32 -3.64 -4.61
N ALA A 649 14.61 -3.08 -3.64
CA ALA A 649 13.51 -2.16 -3.92
C ALA A 649 14.00 -0.89 -4.63
N SER A 650 13.25 -0.45 -5.64
CA SER A 650 13.60 0.72 -6.45
C SER A 650 13.56 2.02 -5.64
N LEU A 651 14.58 2.86 -5.82
CA LEU A 651 14.72 4.16 -5.12
C LEU A 651 13.54 5.11 -5.38
N PHE A 652 12.84 4.91 -6.48
CA PHE A 652 11.69 5.71 -6.90
C PHE A 652 10.37 5.26 -6.27
N ASN A 653 10.30 4.14 -5.56
CA ASN A 653 9.06 3.72 -4.90
C ASN A 653 8.64 4.74 -3.80
N PRO A 654 7.33 4.92 -3.55
CA PRO A 654 6.82 5.70 -2.42
C PRO A 654 7.14 5.03 -1.09
N GLU A 655 7.14 5.77 0.03
CA GLU A 655 7.43 5.18 1.35
C GLU A 655 6.55 3.95 1.66
N PRO A 656 7.13 2.84 2.19
CA PRO A 656 6.37 1.63 2.49
C PRO A 656 5.28 1.87 3.53
N THR A 657 4.03 1.57 3.15
CA THR A 657 2.84 1.71 3.99
C THR A 657 2.71 0.53 4.98
N PRO A 658 1.79 0.57 5.96
CA PRO A 658 1.53 -0.58 6.84
C PRO A 658 0.88 -1.79 6.13
N ARG A 659 0.44 -1.69 4.87
CA ARG A 659 -0.22 -2.77 4.12
C ARG A 659 0.57 -3.17 2.87
N ASN A 660 0.77 -4.47 2.69
CA ASN A 660 1.10 -5.15 1.42
C ASN A 660 2.03 -4.36 0.47
N ASN A 661 3.24 -4.03 0.92
CA ASN A 661 4.28 -3.39 0.10
C ASN A 661 4.94 -4.39 -0.86
N PHE A 662 4.15 -5.15 -1.62
CA PHE A 662 4.71 -6.10 -2.59
C PHE A 662 5.53 -5.35 -3.61
N SER A 663 6.78 -5.78 -3.81
CA SER A 663 7.62 -5.35 -4.92
C SER A 663 7.92 -6.54 -5.82
N ILE A 664 8.10 -6.30 -7.11
CA ILE A 664 8.60 -7.30 -8.05
C ILE A 664 9.50 -6.59 -9.07
N ILE A 665 10.25 -7.35 -9.87
CA ILE A 665 11.11 -6.80 -10.92
C ILE A 665 10.36 -5.73 -11.73
N GLY A 666 10.89 -4.51 -11.75
CA GLY A 666 10.31 -3.35 -12.42
C GLY A 666 11.34 -2.41 -13.03
N GLU A 667 12.65 -2.63 -12.79
CA GLU A 667 13.73 -1.83 -13.37
C GLU A 667 14.41 -2.48 -14.57
N ASN A 668 14.81 -1.64 -15.53
CA ASN A 668 15.61 -1.96 -16.70
C ASN A 668 15.04 -3.12 -17.53
N ILE A 669 13.72 -3.22 -17.64
CA ILE A 669 13.06 -4.33 -18.32
C ILE A 669 12.79 -4.01 -19.78
N LYS A 670 13.37 -4.84 -20.66
CA LYS A 670 13.11 -4.81 -22.10
C LYS A 670 11.79 -5.52 -22.44
N SER A 671 10.89 -4.82 -23.13
CA SER A 671 9.63 -5.38 -23.65
C SER A 671 9.27 -4.75 -25.00
N ALA A 672 8.17 -5.21 -25.58
CA ALA A 672 7.63 -4.71 -26.83
C ALA A 672 7.37 -3.19 -26.81
N TRP A 673 7.57 -2.53 -27.94
CA TRP A 673 7.36 -1.11 -28.12
C TRP A 673 6.78 -0.83 -29.50
N ILE A 674 5.95 0.22 -29.61
CA ILE A 674 5.40 0.64 -30.91
C ILE A 674 6.51 1.07 -31.87
N ARG A 675 6.31 0.83 -33.16
CA ARG A 675 7.16 1.39 -34.22
C ARG A 675 6.89 2.89 -34.39
N SER A 676 7.92 3.69 -34.61
CA SER A 676 7.70 5.09 -35.00
C SER A 676 7.05 5.15 -36.39
N PRO A 677 6.04 6.01 -36.62
CA PRO A 677 5.43 6.17 -37.94
C PRO A 677 6.49 6.45 -39.02
N GLY A 678 6.50 5.62 -40.08
CA GLY A 678 7.42 5.75 -41.21
C GLY A 678 8.78 5.04 -41.06
N ARG A 679 9.11 4.40 -39.93
CA ARG A 679 10.39 3.70 -39.73
C ARG A 679 10.18 2.17 -39.70
N GLN A 680 10.41 1.49 -40.84
CA GLN A 680 10.19 0.04 -40.93
C GLN A 680 11.26 -0.83 -40.25
N ASN A 681 12.50 -0.33 -40.14
CA ASN A 681 13.67 -1.07 -39.61
C ASN A 681 14.05 -0.69 -38.17
N GLU A 682 13.14 -0.08 -37.41
CA GLU A 682 13.41 0.29 -36.01
C GLU A 682 13.39 -0.92 -35.05
N ASN A 683 14.19 -0.82 -33.99
CA ASN A 683 14.09 -1.74 -32.86
C ASN A 683 12.68 -1.64 -32.25
N THR A 684 11.95 -2.75 -32.27
CA THR A 684 10.58 -2.82 -31.73
C THR A 684 10.54 -3.21 -30.25
N GLU A 685 11.67 -3.19 -29.55
CA GLU A 685 11.74 -3.34 -28.10
C GLU A 685 12.29 -2.08 -27.44
N LYS A 686 11.87 -1.84 -26.19
CA LYS A 686 12.38 -0.73 -25.36
C LYS A 686 12.60 -1.16 -23.92
N VAL A 687 13.67 -0.65 -23.32
CA VAL A 687 13.99 -0.82 -21.89
C VAL A 687 13.30 0.28 -21.08
N MET A 688 12.48 -0.11 -20.11
CA MET A 688 11.72 0.81 -19.25
C MET A 688 11.88 0.41 -17.77
N SER A 689 11.72 1.38 -16.87
CA SER A 689 11.80 1.20 -15.41
C SER A 689 10.62 1.87 -14.71
N GLY A 690 9.89 1.14 -13.86
CA GLY A 690 8.82 1.72 -13.05
C GLY A 690 7.89 0.69 -12.38
N THR A 691 7.09 1.14 -11.41
CA THR A 691 6.00 0.33 -10.83
C THR A 691 4.97 -0.08 -11.89
N SER A 692 4.78 0.74 -12.92
CA SER A 692 4.01 0.42 -14.13
C SER A 692 4.50 -0.82 -14.89
N MET A 693 5.79 -1.17 -14.82
CA MET A 693 6.35 -2.40 -15.39
C MET A 693 6.22 -3.58 -14.41
N ALA A 694 6.38 -3.33 -13.11
CA ALA A 694 6.21 -4.33 -12.06
C ALA A 694 4.75 -4.84 -11.95
N THR A 695 3.76 -3.95 -12.13
CA THR A 695 2.32 -4.25 -11.99
C THR A 695 1.82 -5.37 -12.92
N PRO A 696 2.04 -5.34 -14.26
CA PRO A 696 1.63 -6.43 -15.15
C PRO A 696 2.43 -7.73 -14.92
N ILE A 697 3.64 -7.65 -14.36
CA ILE A 697 4.43 -8.82 -13.97
C ILE A 697 3.81 -9.48 -12.73
N ALA A 698 3.47 -8.72 -11.70
CA ALA A 698 2.75 -9.22 -10.52
C ALA A 698 1.39 -9.82 -10.88
N ALA A 699 0.61 -9.14 -11.73
CA ALA A 699 -0.65 -9.67 -12.25
C ALA A 699 -0.46 -10.99 -13.03
N GLY A 700 0.63 -11.11 -13.80
CA GLY A 700 1.02 -12.35 -14.46
C GLY A 700 1.39 -13.48 -13.47
N VAL A 701 2.06 -13.17 -12.36
CA VAL A 701 2.38 -14.16 -11.31
C VAL A 701 1.12 -14.68 -10.63
N ALA A 702 0.16 -13.80 -10.30
CA ALA A 702 -1.15 -14.22 -9.81
C ALA A 702 -1.90 -15.08 -10.83
N ALA A 703 -1.79 -14.77 -12.13
CA ALA A 703 -2.35 -15.60 -13.18
C ALA A 703 -1.71 -16.99 -13.24
N LEU A 704 -0.40 -17.14 -12.99
CA LEU A 704 0.26 -18.45 -12.90
C LEU A 704 -0.23 -19.26 -11.69
N VAL A 705 -0.56 -18.62 -10.56
CA VAL A 705 -1.20 -19.29 -9.41
C VAL A 705 -2.58 -19.80 -9.79
N LEU A 706 -3.43 -18.96 -10.39
CA LEU A 706 -4.77 -19.36 -10.84
C LEU A 706 -4.71 -20.45 -11.94
N GLU A 707 -3.76 -20.35 -12.88
CA GLU A 707 -3.50 -21.36 -13.91
C GLU A 707 -3.05 -22.69 -13.29
N TYR A 708 -2.16 -22.65 -12.29
CA TYR A 708 -1.75 -23.83 -11.52
C TYR A 708 -2.95 -24.51 -10.86
N VAL A 709 -3.82 -23.74 -10.20
CA VAL A 709 -5.03 -24.25 -9.53
C VAL A 709 -5.97 -24.90 -10.54
N LEU A 710 -6.27 -24.21 -11.65
CA LEU A 710 -7.09 -24.70 -12.79
C LEU A 710 -6.52 -25.95 -13.48
N GLN A 711 -5.29 -26.39 -13.17
CA GLN A 711 -4.73 -27.63 -13.69
C GLN A 711 -5.05 -28.87 -12.85
N ASN A 712 -5.47 -28.71 -11.60
CA ASN A 712 -5.80 -29.82 -10.72
C ASN A 712 -7.16 -30.44 -11.05
N ASP A 713 -7.53 -31.48 -10.31
CA ASP A 713 -8.81 -32.17 -10.45
C ASP A 713 -9.98 -31.18 -10.29
N PRO A 714 -10.96 -31.12 -11.20
CA PRO A 714 -12.18 -30.33 -11.03
C PRO A 714 -12.92 -30.54 -9.71
N GLU A 715 -12.77 -31.70 -9.06
CA GLU A 715 -13.38 -32.03 -7.76
C GLU A 715 -12.44 -31.76 -6.56
N SER A 716 -11.25 -31.19 -6.78
CA SER A 716 -10.32 -30.85 -5.70
C SER A 716 -10.76 -29.61 -4.91
N VAL A 717 -10.55 -29.64 -3.59
CA VAL A 717 -10.77 -28.50 -2.67
C VAL A 717 -10.12 -27.21 -3.18
N LEU A 718 -8.96 -27.31 -3.85
CA LEU A 718 -8.27 -26.15 -4.40
C LEU A 718 -9.05 -25.45 -5.53
N ILE A 719 -9.85 -26.18 -6.31
CA ILE A 719 -10.77 -25.63 -7.33
C ILE A 719 -11.98 -24.96 -6.65
N GLU A 720 -12.51 -25.53 -5.58
CA GLU A 720 -13.59 -24.91 -4.79
C GLU A 720 -13.13 -23.57 -4.17
N GLN A 721 -11.86 -23.49 -3.77
CA GLN A 721 -11.23 -22.28 -3.22
C GLN A 721 -10.76 -21.26 -4.28
N LEU A 722 -11.07 -21.44 -5.57
CA LEU A 722 -10.60 -20.53 -6.62
C LEU A 722 -11.12 -19.08 -6.46
N ASP A 723 -12.30 -18.90 -5.84
CA ASP A 723 -12.84 -17.58 -5.55
C ASP A 723 -12.17 -16.93 -4.31
N ASP A 724 -11.72 -17.71 -3.33
CA ASP A 724 -10.87 -17.22 -2.22
C ASP A 724 -9.50 -16.74 -2.76
N LEU A 725 -8.92 -17.45 -3.73
CA LEU A 725 -7.71 -17.00 -4.42
C LEU A 725 -7.91 -15.70 -5.20
N LYS A 726 -9.13 -15.42 -5.65
CA LYS A 726 -9.49 -14.15 -6.30
C LYS A 726 -10.05 -13.12 -5.31
N HIS A 727 -10.09 -13.44 -4.01
CA HIS A 727 -10.44 -12.48 -2.97
C HIS A 727 -9.27 -11.49 -2.75
N PRO A 728 -9.55 -10.20 -2.48
CA PRO A 728 -8.52 -9.18 -2.34
C PRO A 728 -7.47 -9.42 -1.25
N ASP A 729 -7.80 -10.21 -0.23
CA ASP A 729 -6.88 -10.62 0.85
C ASP A 729 -6.31 -12.05 0.68
N GLY A 730 -6.91 -12.88 -0.18
CA GLY A 730 -6.48 -14.28 -0.39
C GLY A 730 -5.21 -14.40 -1.25
N MET A 731 -5.15 -13.72 -2.40
CA MET A 731 -3.92 -13.70 -3.22
C MET A 731 -2.72 -13.08 -2.48
N PRO A 732 -2.86 -12.02 -1.66
CA PRO A 732 -1.79 -11.55 -0.77
C PRO A 732 -1.19 -12.60 0.17
N GLU A 733 -1.99 -13.49 0.77
CA GLU A 733 -1.44 -14.58 1.61
C GLU A 733 -0.59 -15.55 0.77
N VAL A 734 -0.98 -15.84 -0.48
CA VAL A 734 -0.15 -16.65 -1.40
C VAL A 734 1.12 -15.90 -1.81
N PHE A 735 1.02 -14.59 -2.10
CA PHE A 735 2.17 -13.75 -2.40
C PHE A 735 3.13 -13.68 -1.20
N ALA A 736 2.63 -13.65 0.03
CA ALA A 736 3.47 -13.68 1.23
C ALA A 736 4.34 -14.95 1.34
N LYS A 737 3.89 -16.09 0.78
CA LYS A 737 4.70 -17.31 0.65
C LYS A 737 5.78 -17.22 -0.46
N MET A 738 5.68 -16.25 -1.37
CA MET A 738 6.63 -16.00 -2.45
C MET A 738 7.68 -14.93 -2.11
N VAL A 739 7.63 -14.31 -0.93
CA VAL A 739 8.42 -13.11 -0.63
C VAL A 739 9.81 -13.44 -0.09
N ARG A 740 10.83 -12.77 -0.66
CA ARG A 740 12.14 -12.55 -0.05
C ARG A 740 12.32 -11.07 0.28
N GLY A 741 13.17 -10.72 1.24
CA GLY A 741 13.48 -9.31 1.45
C GLY A 741 14.42 -8.98 2.61
N ARG A 742 15.15 -7.86 2.45
CA ARG A 742 15.76 -7.08 3.53
C ARG A 742 15.15 -5.67 3.48
N GLY A 743 14.25 -5.34 4.40
CA GLY A 743 13.64 -4.00 4.46
C GLY A 743 12.18 -4.04 4.88
N LYS A 744 11.39 -3.08 4.35
CA LYS A 744 9.92 -2.98 4.50
C LYS A 744 9.14 -3.37 3.24
N TYR A 745 9.79 -3.46 2.07
CA TYR A 745 9.20 -4.00 0.85
C TYR A 745 9.25 -5.53 0.84
N LEU A 746 8.22 -6.14 0.28
CA LEU A 746 8.01 -7.57 0.22
C LEU A 746 8.29 -8.04 -1.21
N ASN A 747 9.55 -8.38 -1.51
CA ASN A 747 9.94 -8.69 -2.89
C ASN A 747 9.47 -10.08 -3.31
N VAL A 748 8.49 -10.14 -4.20
CA VAL A 748 7.88 -11.36 -4.73
C VAL A 748 8.85 -12.07 -5.68
N VAL A 749 9.14 -13.32 -5.35
CA VAL A 749 10.02 -14.23 -6.08
C VAL A 749 9.21 -15.51 -6.36
N PRO A 750 8.62 -15.65 -7.56
CA PRO A 750 7.58 -16.66 -7.82
C PRO A 750 7.97 -18.10 -7.48
N TRP A 751 9.24 -18.44 -7.72
CA TRP A 751 9.81 -19.77 -7.51
C TRP A 751 10.12 -20.13 -6.05
N GLU A 752 9.85 -19.25 -5.07
CA GLU A 752 9.86 -19.68 -3.66
C GLU A 752 8.67 -20.60 -3.34
N LEU A 753 7.52 -20.37 -3.99
CA LEU A 753 6.34 -21.24 -3.91
C LEU A 753 6.19 -22.08 -5.19
N LEU A 754 6.05 -21.43 -6.35
CA LEU A 754 5.84 -22.09 -7.64
C LEU A 754 7.19 -22.48 -8.25
N SER A 755 7.77 -23.59 -7.77
CA SER A 755 8.99 -24.19 -8.34
C SER A 755 8.83 -25.70 -8.58
N VAL A 756 9.42 -26.18 -9.68
CA VAL A 756 9.64 -27.62 -9.94
C VAL A 756 10.35 -28.35 -8.79
N ARG A 757 11.19 -27.66 -8.01
CA ARG A 757 11.93 -28.22 -6.86
C ARG A 757 11.02 -28.52 -5.67
N ASN A 758 10.01 -27.68 -5.45
CA ASN A 758 8.99 -27.92 -4.43
C ASN A 758 8.08 -29.09 -4.85
N GLY A 759 7.83 -29.22 -6.17
CA GLY A 759 6.93 -30.21 -6.73
C GLY A 759 5.46 -29.88 -6.45
N ARG A 760 4.55 -30.49 -7.23
CA ARG A 760 3.12 -30.10 -7.20
C ARG A 760 2.49 -30.26 -5.80
N ASN A 761 2.74 -31.36 -5.09
CA ASN A 761 2.11 -31.60 -3.79
C ASN A 761 2.46 -30.53 -2.74
N MET A 762 3.72 -30.06 -2.70
CA MET A 762 4.15 -29.03 -1.77
C MET A 762 3.60 -27.65 -2.14
N VAL A 763 3.53 -27.36 -3.45
CA VAL A 763 2.90 -26.15 -3.99
C VAL A 763 1.43 -26.07 -3.57
N THR A 764 0.66 -27.14 -3.77
CA THR A 764 -0.74 -27.23 -3.32
C THR A 764 -0.85 -26.99 -1.82
N ALA A 765 -0.05 -27.69 -1.00
CA ALA A 765 -0.07 -27.53 0.46
C ALA A 765 0.26 -26.09 0.92
N PHE A 766 1.16 -25.38 0.23
CA PHE A 766 1.45 -23.98 0.55
C PHE A 766 0.31 -23.03 0.17
N ILE A 767 -0.40 -23.29 -0.95
CA ILE A 767 -1.57 -22.51 -1.35
C ILE A 767 -2.72 -22.76 -0.37
N GLU A 768 -3.02 -24.03 -0.04
CA GLU A 768 -4.02 -24.37 0.98
C GLU A 768 -3.71 -23.72 2.34
N HIS A 769 -2.45 -23.75 2.80
CA HIS A 769 -2.05 -23.06 4.03
C HIS A 769 -2.28 -21.55 3.95
N ALA A 770 -1.95 -20.91 2.83
CA ALA A 770 -2.22 -19.47 2.64
C ALA A 770 -3.73 -19.17 2.69
N LEU A 771 -4.56 -20.07 2.17
CA LEU A 771 -6.02 -19.90 2.18
C LEU A 771 -6.64 -20.17 3.55
N ARG A 772 -6.11 -21.11 4.34
CA ARG A 772 -6.48 -21.30 5.75
C ARG A 772 -6.13 -20.07 6.60
N ASN A 773 -4.93 -19.50 6.41
CA ASN A 773 -4.56 -18.22 7.02
C ASN A 773 -5.57 -17.11 6.69
N PHE A 774 -5.94 -16.97 5.42
CA PHE A 774 -6.92 -15.99 4.94
C PHE A 774 -8.30 -16.17 5.61
N ARG A 775 -8.78 -17.42 5.71
CA ARG A 775 -10.04 -17.77 6.40
C ARG A 775 -9.97 -17.63 7.93
N GLY A 776 -8.76 -17.65 8.50
CA GLY A 776 -8.52 -17.63 9.94
C GLY A 776 -8.68 -19.00 10.63
N GLU A 777 -8.44 -20.08 9.88
CA GLU A 777 -8.48 -21.49 10.30
C GLU A 777 -7.16 -21.98 10.94
#